data_AF-A0A8K0EPV3-F1
#
_entry.id   AF-A0A8K0EPV3-F1
#
_cell.length_a   1.000
_cell.length_b   1.000
_cell.length_c   1.000
_cell.angle_alpha   90.00
_cell.angle_beta   90.00
_cell.angle_gamma   90.00
#
_symmetry.space_group_name_H-M   'P 1'
#
loop_
_entity.id
_entity.type
_entity.pdbx_description
1 polymer ?
#
loop_
_entity_poly.entity_id
_entity_poly.type
_entity_poly.pdbx_seq_one_letter_code
_entity_poly.pdbx_strand_id
1 'polypeptide(L)'
;MKLHQVTITEGNAVELLEGANFFQILPVYDACVTFISNNLSANDCLQMIQVGNMLSCPDLEKKARLCALNEFAAVSKIPEFLSLTKDQLITLISSDDLNAPEESVYTAVMAWIDHDNEQRKEEMRELMELVRFPFMDKVYFVENVLSNRSFCTSGQDIVKETLKHQLFPGEVRSPRTRPRRASGLREAVVVMGGIKRQGSTVNPDDFSQFIQMTYCAEPEPTSTSWIYLSRMDQLAQTVFPAAVLGTSEIIMSIGKAVFLYKPKLLSCSTLASMNSERHYNKLAVLHGKVYAIGGLINGSALSSVEVYDGSQNKWTAGVPLPQPRYEHAVAVLDSRIYVMGGRDAEDKSTSTVYSFSPGDTQCFRRLESSLNSREPRNVAKNYWEDEESSQDRLLKQVIPLWRSRMPYESQLKWKYHEAAHALKILARKLSAVCPPESPVQRQAEENGGMCCPLEATKPSPITEGYRNKSSFSINKGLDGNEKTVGLFAGRGRRYNIICVPADRCINMPEAHLQVARLYQQYIRSSPLPACILFHEGGHWREITIRTNMAGDKMVIITFFPGQLSQEDMDVEKSKLVEFFIHGPGKVCNITSLYFQASEKTRSSHLEAPFQLLHGEPYIYETCLGRRFRISPEAFFQTNTLGAEVLYQTIADTSGVTADTTLLDICCGTGTIGIVLANSVKKVIGVEVASQAVEDANVNAVLNAVDNAEFLCGKAETVLPRLVPELQNTPEVVAVVDPARKGLNPKVTGAIRNCPSLNRLVYVSCKPRGETMRNFIE
;
A
#
# COMPACT_ATOMS: atom_id res chain seq x y z
N MET A 1 -25.60 -29.63 18.04
CA MET A 1 -25.20 -28.54 17.12
C MET A 1 -25.22 -29.10 15.71
N LYS A 2 -25.79 -28.41 14.73
CA LYS A 2 -25.55 -28.74 13.32
C LYS A 2 -24.27 -28.00 12.93
N LEU A 3 -23.19 -28.72 12.65
CA LEU A 3 -22.01 -28.10 12.04
C LEU A 3 -22.35 -27.72 10.60
N HIS A 4 -22.60 -26.43 10.36
CA HIS A 4 -22.77 -25.93 9.00
C HIS A 4 -21.43 -25.89 8.29
N GLN A 5 -21.21 -26.89 7.44
CA GLN A 5 -20.12 -26.88 6.49
C GLN A 5 -20.56 -26.15 5.23
N VAL A 6 -19.87 -25.05 4.90
CA VAL A 6 -20.00 -24.39 3.60
C VAL A 6 -18.91 -24.96 2.70
N THR A 7 -19.26 -25.94 1.86
CA THR A 7 -18.33 -26.49 0.86
C THR A 7 -18.06 -25.45 -0.21
N ILE A 8 -16.80 -25.08 -0.39
CA ILE A 8 -16.34 -24.21 -1.46
C ILE A 8 -16.03 -25.07 -2.67
N THR A 9 -16.49 -24.64 -3.85
CA THR A 9 -16.18 -25.25 -5.15
C THR A 9 -15.98 -24.14 -6.17
N GLU A 10 -15.28 -24.40 -7.28
CA GLU A 10 -15.01 -23.43 -8.35
C GLU A 10 -16.26 -22.60 -8.72
N GLY A 11 -17.33 -23.27 -9.14
CA GLY A 11 -18.62 -22.64 -9.50
C GLY A 11 -19.42 -22.00 -8.34
N ASN A 12 -18.85 -21.80 -7.15
CA ASN A 12 -19.43 -20.96 -6.09
C ASN A 12 -18.42 -20.11 -5.30
N ALA A 13 -17.11 -20.24 -5.54
CA ALA A 13 -16.09 -19.64 -4.68
C ALA A 13 -16.06 -18.10 -4.80
N VAL A 14 -16.17 -17.57 -6.02
CA VAL A 14 -16.28 -16.12 -6.30
C VAL A 14 -17.53 -15.55 -5.63
N GLU A 15 -18.64 -16.27 -5.75
CA GLU A 15 -19.91 -15.87 -5.16
C GLU A 15 -19.86 -15.83 -3.63
N LEU A 16 -19.31 -16.89 -3.03
CA LEU A 16 -19.09 -16.97 -1.59
C LEU A 16 -18.18 -15.84 -1.10
N LEU A 17 -17.15 -15.47 -1.86
CA LEU A 17 -16.22 -14.39 -1.53
C LEU A 17 -16.93 -13.04 -1.46
N GLU A 18 -17.73 -12.71 -2.47
CA GLU A 18 -18.46 -11.44 -2.57
C GLU A 18 -19.41 -11.28 -1.37
N GLY A 19 -20.30 -12.25 -1.14
CA GLY A 19 -21.22 -12.19 0.00
C GLY A 19 -20.51 -12.28 1.34
N ALA A 20 -19.42 -13.01 1.46
CA ALA A 20 -18.67 -13.08 2.71
C ALA A 20 -17.93 -11.76 3.03
N ASN A 21 -17.44 -11.03 2.03
CA ASN A 21 -16.97 -9.65 2.22
C ASN A 21 -18.13 -8.75 2.68
N PHE A 22 -19.25 -8.82 1.95
CA PHE A 22 -20.45 -7.99 2.12
C PHE A 22 -21.09 -8.14 3.51
N PHE A 23 -21.30 -9.36 3.98
CA PHE A 23 -21.78 -9.66 5.35
C PHE A 23 -20.73 -9.43 6.44
N GLN A 24 -19.50 -9.03 6.10
CA GLN A 24 -18.33 -9.05 6.98
C GLN A 24 -18.08 -10.43 7.63
N ILE A 25 -18.49 -11.50 6.95
CA ILE A 25 -18.07 -12.88 7.19
C ILE A 25 -16.66 -13.03 6.58
N LEU A 26 -15.71 -12.25 7.12
CA LEU A 26 -14.25 -12.44 7.06
C LEU A 26 -13.76 -13.91 6.91
N PRO A 27 -14.37 -14.92 7.55
CA PRO A 27 -13.85 -16.29 7.58
C PRO A 27 -14.18 -17.12 6.35
N VAL A 28 -15.43 -17.03 5.88
CA VAL A 28 -15.81 -17.63 4.59
C VAL A 28 -15.06 -16.89 3.50
N TYR A 29 -14.92 -15.56 3.63
CA TYR A 29 -14.09 -14.73 2.78
C TYR A 29 -12.63 -15.23 2.73
N ASP A 30 -12.02 -15.61 3.86
CA ASP A 30 -10.67 -16.19 3.87
C ASP A 30 -10.54 -17.53 3.18
N ALA A 31 -11.47 -18.45 3.46
CA ALA A 31 -11.46 -19.74 2.81
C ALA A 31 -11.72 -19.61 1.29
N CYS A 32 -12.51 -18.62 0.87
CA CYS A 32 -12.76 -18.34 -0.56
C CYS A 32 -11.58 -17.63 -1.23
N VAL A 33 -10.97 -16.61 -0.61
CA VAL A 33 -9.71 -16.03 -1.10
C VAL A 33 -8.67 -17.14 -1.28
N THR A 34 -8.53 -18.03 -0.29
CA THR A 34 -7.55 -19.12 -0.31
C THR A 34 -7.88 -20.18 -1.35
N PHE A 35 -9.15 -20.56 -1.49
CA PHE A 35 -9.57 -21.53 -2.49
C PHE A 35 -9.35 -21.00 -3.91
N ILE A 36 -9.84 -19.78 -4.22
CA ILE A 36 -9.64 -19.15 -5.53
C ILE A 36 -8.14 -19.01 -5.80
N SER A 37 -7.39 -18.44 -4.86
CA SER A 37 -5.93 -18.28 -4.94
C SER A 37 -5.15 -19.53 -5.35
N ASN A 38 -5.67 -20.72 -5.02
CA ASN A 38 -4.98 -21.99 -5.18
C ASN A 38 -5.45 -22.75 -6.43
N ASN A 39 -6.50 -22.28 -7.12
CA ASN A 39 -7.08 -22.89 -8.32
C ASN A 39 -7.16 -21.90 -9.50
N LEU A 40 -6.46 -20.75 -9.43
CA LEU A 40 -6.31 -19.79 -10.52
C LEU A 40 -5.68 -20.42 -11.76
N SER A 41 -6.14 -20.00 -12.93
CA SER A 41 -5.64 -20.39 -14.26
C SER A 41 -5.60 -19.21 -15.22
N ALA A 42 -4.97 -19.38 -16.39
CA ALA A 42 -5.05 -18.41 -17.49
C ALA A 42 -6.48 -17.95 -17.83
N ASN A 43 -7.50 -18.82 -17.69
CA ASN A 43 -8.86 -18.54 -18.14
C ASN A 43 -9.67 -17.63 -17.19
N ASP A 44 -9.39 -17.68 -15.88
CA ASP A 44 -10.15 -16.93 -14.86
C ASP A 44 -9.35 -15.79 -14.21
N CYS A 45 -8.03 -15.80 -14.33
CA CYS A 45 -7.15 -14.83 -13.65
C CYS A 45 -7.51 -13.35 -13.92
N LEU A 46 -7.87 -12.97 -15.16
CA LEU A 46 -8.27 -11.59 -15.49
C LEU A 46 -9.54 -11.17 -14.74
N GLN A 47 -10.54 -12.04 -14.65
CA GLN A 47 -11.76 -11.81 -13.88
C GLN A 47 -11.44 -11.69 -12.38
N MET A 48 -10.53 -12.52 -11.86
CA MET A 48 -10.15 -12.50 -10.45
C MET A 48 -9.33 -11.25 -10.06
N ILE A 49 -8.62 -10.61 -10.98
CA ILE A 49 -8.02 -9.27 -10.76
C ILE A 49 -9.14 -8.22 -10.57
N GLN A 50 -10.18 -8.25 -11.39
CA GLN A 50 -11.30 -7.30 -11.30
C GLN A 50 -12.07 -7.49 -9.99
N VAL A 51 -12.43 -8.73 -9.64
CA VAL A 51 -13.06 -9.09 -8.35
C VAL A 51 -12.18 -8.67 -7.17
N GLY A 52 -10.87 -8.92 -7.24
CA GLY A 52 -9.90 -8.55 -6.21
C GLY A 52 -9.87 -7.04 -5.92
N ASN A 53 -9.76 -6.21 -6.96
CA ASN A 53 -9.83 -4.74 -6.82
C ASN A 53 -11.18 -4.30 -6.23
N MET A 54 -12.28 -4.78 -6.80
CA MET A 54 -13.64 -4.37 -6.49
C MET A 54 -14.07 -4.64 -5.04
N LEU A 55 -13.64 -5.77 -4.50
CA LEU A 55 -13.92 -6.16 -3.12
C LEU A 55 -12.93 -5.55 -2.11
N SER A 56 -11.99 -4.70 -2.54
CA SER A 56 -10.85 -4.23 -1.73
C SER A 56 -10.02 -5.39 -1.15
N CYS A 57 -9.76 -6.41 -1.98
CA CYS A 57 -9.04 -7.64 -1.64
C CYS A 57 -7.65 -7.71 -2.31
N PRO A 58 -6.64 -6.98 -1.79
CA PRO A 58 -5.32 -6.90 -2.43
C PRO A 58 -4.56 -8.24 -2.49
N ASP A 59 -4.87 -9.18 -1.59
CA ASP A 59 -4.21 -10.50 -1.56
C ASP A 59 -4.67 -11.39 -2.73
N LEU A 60 -5.95 -11.34 -3.10
CA LEU A 60 -6.48 -12.04 -4.28
C LEU A 60 -6.04 -11.36 -5.57
N GLU A 61 -6.20 -10.04 -5.63
CA GLU A 61 -5.81 -9.19 -6.76
C GLU A 61 -4.35 -9.47 -7.16
N LYS A 62 -3.42 -9.39 -6.20
CA LYS A 62 -1.99 -9.65 -6.42
C LYS A 62 -1.71 -11.07 -6.93
N LYS A 63 -2.42 -12.09 -6.44
CA LYS A 63 -2.22 -13.49 -6.87
C LYS A 63 -2.81 -13.76 -8.25
N ALA A 64 -3.99 -13.25 -8.53
CA ALA A 64 -4.62 -13.31 -9.85
C ALA A 64 -3.74 -12.62 -10.90
N ARG A 65 -3.18 -11.45 -10.56
CA ARG A 65 -2.19 -10.75 -11.37
C ARG A 65 -0.92 -11.58 -11.59
N LEU A 66 -0.40 -12.25 -10.56
CA LEU A 66 0.78 -13.11 -10.69
C LEU A 66 0.52 -14.33 -11.59
N CYS A 67 -0.66 -14.94 -11.53
CA CYS A 67 -1.09 -15.98 -12.48
C CYS A 67 -1.15 -15.43 -13.90
N ALA A 68 -1.80 -14.28 -14.11
CA ALA A 68 -1.91 -13.63 -15.42
C ALA A 68 -0.55 -13.28 -16.04
N LEU A 69 0.44 -12.93 -15.22
CA LEU A 69 1.82 -12.67 -15.63
C LEU A 69 2.59 -13.97 -15.94
N ASN A 70 2.41 -15.02 -15.14
CA ASN A 70 3.07 -16.32 -15.31
C ASN A 70 2.57 -17.09 -16.55
N GLU A 71 1.28 -16.97 -16.88
CA GLU A 71 0.62 -17.69 -17.99
C GLU A 71 0.26 -16.76 -19.17
N PHE A 72 0.93 -15.60 -19.28
CA PHE A 72 0.58 -14.53 -20.23
C PHE A 72 0.39 -15.00 -21.69
N ALA A 73 1.20 -15.96 -22.15
CA ALA A 73 1.10 -16.51 -23.51
C ALA A 73 -0.13 -17.43 -23.76
N ALA A 74 -0.91 -17.76 -22.72
CA ALA A 74 -2.25 -18.34 -22.80
C ALA A 74 -3.33 -17.27 -22.56
N VAL A 75 -3.13 -16.40 -21.57
CA VAL A 75 -4.04 -15.29 -21.23
C VAL A 75 -4.24 -14.32 -22.41
N SER A 76 -3.21 -14.06 -23.20
CA SER A 76 -3.28 -13.23 -24.42
C SER A 76 -4.14 -13.82 -25.56
N LYS A 77 -4.71 -15.01 -25.37
CA LYS A 77 -5.54 -15.72 -26.36
C LYS A 77 -7.00 -15.92 -25.94
N ILE A 78 -7.37 -15.58 -24.69
CA ILE A 78 -8.76 -15.65 -24.25
C ILE A 78 -9.53 -14.38 -24.67
N PRO A 79 -10.82 -14.44 -25.04
CA PRO A 79 -11.58 -13.29 -25.51
C PRO A 79 -11.58 -12.11 -24.53
N GLU A 80 -11.58 -12.39 -23.22
CA GLU A 80 -11.56 -11.43 -22.13
C GLU A 80 -10.34 -10.50 -22.17
N PHE A 81 -9.23 -10.94 -22.77
CA PHE A 81 -8.04 -10.11 -22.96
C PHE A 81 -8.30 -8.94 -23.91
N LEU A 82 -9.07 -9.15 -24.98
CA LEU A 82 -9.43 -8.10 -25.95
C LEU A 82 -10.40 -7.07 -25.34
N SER A 83 -11.13 -7.47 -24.29
CA SER A 83 -12.03 -6.62 -23.50
C SER A 83 -11.34 -5.85 -22.37
N LEU A 84 -10.02 -6.01 -22.17
CA LEU A 84 -9.27 -5.20 -21.19
C LEU A 84 -9.30 -3.72 -21.57
N THR A 85 -9.31 -2.85 -20.55
CA THR A 85 -9.04 -1.41 -20.73
C THR A 85 -7.54 -1.17 -20.95
N LYS A 86 -7.20 -0.03 -21.57
CA LYS A 86 -5.83 0.45 -21.76
C LYS A 86 -4.97 0.32 -20.49
N ASP A 87 -5.46 0.86 -19.36
CA ASP A 87 -4.73 0.85 -18.09
C ASP A 87 -4.49 -0.56 -17.55
N GLN A 88 -5.45 -1.48 -17.74
CA GLN A 88 -5.30 -2.89 -17.36
C GLN A 88 -4.27 -3.60 -18.25
N LEU A 89 -4.27 -3.33 -19.56
CA LEU A 89 -3.28 -3.86 -20.49
C LEU A 89 -1.87 -3.34 -20.16
N ILE A 90 -1.70 -2.02 -20.00
CA ILE A 90 -0.47 -1.35 -19.53
C ILE A 90 0.04 -1.99 -18.22
N THR A 91 -0.88 -2.22 -17.27
CA THR A 91 -0.58 -2.83 -15.97
C THR A 91 -0.02 -4.26 -16.07
N LEU A 92 -0.39 -5.02 -17.10
CA LEU A 92 0.21 -6.33 -17.38
C LEU A 92 1.53 -6.18 -18.14
N ILE A 93 1.53 -5.50 -19.29
CA ILE A 93 2.67 -5.50 -20.23
C ILE A 93 3.88 -4.69 -19.74
N SER A 94 3.71 -3.77 -18.79
CA SER A 94 4.84 -3.06 -18.16
C SER A 94 5.65 -3.93 -17.17
N SER A 95 5.09 -5.05 -16.69
CA SER A 95 5.66 -5.84 -15.60
C SER A 95 6.99 -6.55 -15.96
N ASP A 96 7.97 -6.46 -15.06
CA ASP A 96 9.22 -7.23 -15.08
C ASP A 96 9.01 -8.74 -14.85
N ASP A 97 7.90 -9.11 -14.20
CA ASP A 97 7.55 -10.50 -13.84
C ASP A 97 6.70 -11.20 -14.92
N LEU A 98 6.39 -10.52 -16.04
CA LEU A 98 5.67 -11.13 -17.17
C LEU A 98 6.50 -12.24 -17.83
N ASN A 99 5.90 -13.42 -17.98
CA ASN A 99 6.50 -14.65 -18.51
C ASN A 99 5.99 -14.95 -19.93
N ALA A 100 6.56 -14.27 -20.92
CA ALA A 100 6.38 -14.58 -22.34
C ALA A 100 7.55 -14.02 -23.16
N PRO A 101 7.83 -14.56 -24.36
CA PRO A 101 8.65 -13.89 -25.37
C PRO A 101 8.03 -12.54 -25.79
N GLU A 102 8.84 -11.54 -26.11
CA GLU A 102 8.34 -10.21 -26.49
C GLU A 102 7.54 -10.25 -27.79
N GLU A 103 7.80 -11.22 -28.67
CA GLU A 103 7.02 -11.52 -29.87
C GLU A 103 5.55 -11.87 -29.50
N SER A 104 5.35 -12.59 -28.39
CA SER A 104 4.01 -12.88 -27.86
C SER A 104 3.37 -11.63 -27.26
N VAL A 105 4.14 -10.75 -26.62
CA VAL A 105 3.64 -9.48 -26.08
C VAL A 105 3.22 -8.53 -27.21
N TYR A 106 4.05 -8.38 -28.25
CA TYR A 106 3.72 -7.60 -29.45
C TYR A 106 2.48 -8.14 -30.17
N THR A 107 2.40 -9.47 -30.36
CA THR A 107 1.24 -10.11 -30.99
C THR A 107 -0.04 -9.87 -30.16
N ALA A 108 0.05 -9.94 -28.82
CA ALA A 108 -1.07 -9.65 -27.93
C ALA A 108 -1.53 -8.19 -27.99
N VAL A 109 -0.58 -7.23 -27.98
CA VAL A 109 -0.87 -5.80 -28.10
C VAL A 109 -1.48 -5.47 -29.46
N MET A 110 -0.94 -6.00 -30.55
CA MET A 110 -1.51 -5.84 -31.89
C MET A 110 -2.93 -6.40 -31.97
N ALA A 111 -3.17 -7.62 -31.48
CA ALA A 111 -4.51 -8.22 -31.46
C ALA A 111 -5.51 -7.39 -30.64
N TRP A 112 -5.07 -6.78 -29.53
CA TRP A 112 -5.91 -5.89 -28.73
C TRP A 112 -6.24 -4.57 -29.46
N ILE A 113 -5.29 -3.99 -30.21
CA ILE A 113 -5.52 -2.79 -31.02
C ILE A 113 -6.44 -3.11 -32.21
N ASP A 114 -6.18 -4.20 -32.93
CA ASP A 114 -6.92 -4.59 -34.13
C ASP A 114 -8.37 -5.02 -33.86
N HIS A 115 -8.70 -5.38 -32.61
CA HIS A 115 -10.07 -5.65 -32.17
C HIS A 115 -11.00 -4.43 -32.24
N ASP A 116 -10.45 -3.21 -32.09
CA ASP A 116 -11.17 -1.94 -32.22
C ASP A 116 -10.22 -0.88 -32.81
N ASN A 117 -9.84 -1.11 -34.07
CA ASN A 117 -8.78 -0.38 -34.77
C ASN A 117 -9.12 1.11 -35.03
N GLU A 118 -10.40 1.50 -34.93
CA GLU A 118 -10.83 2.89 -35.09
C GLU A 118 -10.58 3.71 -33.81
N GLN A 119 -10.77 3.13 -32.62
CA GLN A 119 -10.52 3.81 -31.34
C GLN A 119 -9.08 3.58 -30.83
N ARG A 120 -8.57 2.35 -30.88
CA ARG A 120 -7.33 1.93 -30.20
C ARG A 120 -6.05 2.24 -30.97
N LYS A 121 -6.15 2.61 -32.26
CA LYS A 121 -4.98 2.91 -33.12
C LYS A 121 -4.16 4.10 -32.61
N GLU A 122 -4.78 5.09 -31.96
CA GLU A 122 -4.04 6.23 -31.39
C GLU A 122 -3.19 5.82 -30.17
N GLU A 123 -3.65 4.82 -29.41
CA GLU A 123 -2.93 4.29 -28.23
C GLU A 123 -1.70 3.43 -28.60
N MET A 124 -1.61 2.98 -29.87
CA MET A 124 -0.57 2.07 -30.36
C MET A 124 0.84 2.51 -29.96
N ARG A 125 1.17 3.80 -30.04
CA ARG A 125 2.52 4.28 -29.66
C ARG A 125 2.84 3.94 -28.21
N GLU A 126 1.94 4.29 -27.30
CA GLU A 126 2.13 4.20 -25.84
C GLU A 126 2.23 2.72 -25.39
N LEU A 127 1.38 1.85 -25.95
CA LEU A 127 1.44 0.41 -25.67
C LEU A 127 2.76 -0.21 -26.18
N MET A 128 3.25 0.24 -27.34
CA MET A 128 4.54 -0.24 -27.88
C MET A 128 5.75 0.29 -27.11
N GLU A 129 5.65 1.42 -26.39
CA GLU A 129 6.74 1.88 -25.51
C GLU A 129 7.02 0.92 -24.33
N LEU A 130 6.09 0.00 -24.03
CA LEU A 130 6.19 -1.04 -22.99
C LEU A 130 6.64 -2.42 -23.51
N VAL A 131 6.70 -2.60 -24.83
CA VAL A 131 7.18 -3.83 -25.49
C VAL A 131 8.70 -3.79 -25.59
N ARG A 132 9.40 -4.86 -25.19
CA ARG A 132 10.87 -4.87 -25.11
C ARG A 132 11.49 -5.39 -26.40
N PHE A 133 11.17 -4.74 -27.52
CA PHE A 133 11.74 -4.99 -28.85
C PHE A 133 13.26 -5.26 -28.89
N PRO A 134 14.13 -4.65 -28.04
CA PRO A 134 15.54 -4.99 -27.95
C PRO A 134 15.90 -6.46 -27.66
N PHE A 135 14.93 -7.29 -27.24
CA PHE A 135 15.07 -8.73 -26.97
C PHE A 135 14.30 -9.64 -27.94
N MET A 136 13.60 -9.10 -28.93
CA MET A 136 13.01 -9.93 -29.99
C MET A 136 14.08 -10.52 -30.90
N ASP A 137 13.74 -11.64 -31.55
CA ASP A 137 14.51 -12.11 -32.71
C ASP A 137 14.61 -11.04 -33.81
N LYS A 138 15.76 -11.02 -34.50
CA LYS A 138 16.07 -10.01 -35.52
C LYS A 138 15.26 -10.20 -36.81
N VAL A 139 14.96 -11.45 -37.19
CA VAL A 139 14.14 -11.74 -38.37
C VAL A 139 12.69 -11.39 -38.06
N TYR A 140 12.17 -11.83 -36.90
CA TYR A 140 10.81 -11.50 -36.47
C TYR A 140 10.58 -9.98 -36.40
N PHE A 141 11.52 -9.22 -35.81
CA PHE A 141 11.44 -7.75 -35.73
C PHE A 141 11.39 -7.09 -37.13
N VAL A 142 12.23 -7.53 -38.07
CA VAL A 142 12.22 -7.01 -39.45
C VAL A 142 10.92 -7.35 -40.16
N GLU A 143 10.46 -8.60 -40.08
CA GLU A 143 9.29 -9.09 -40.84
C GLU A 143 7.96 -8.57 -40.27
N ASN A 144 7.81 -8.46 -38.95
CA ASN A 144 6.52 -8.22 -38.29
C ASN A 144 6.40 -6.81 -37.67
N VAL A 145 7.50 -6.17 -37.29
CA VAL A 145 7.51 -4.84 -36.67
C VAL A 145 7.88 -3.76 -37.70
N LEU A 146 8.96 -3.94 -38.46
CA LEU A 146 9.36 -2.96 -39.48
C LEU A 146 8.41 -2.91 -40.69
N SER A 147 7.66 -3.98 -40.96
CA SER A 147 6.56 -3.98 -41.94
C SER A 147 5.36 -3.14 -41.52
N ASN A 148 5.16 -2.90 -40.21
CA ASN A 148 4.05 -2.10 -39.69
C ASN A 148 4.34 -0.60 -39.90
N ARG A 149 3.94 -0.09 -41.07
CA ARG A 149 4.15 1.31 -41.49
C ARG A 149 3.57 2.33 -40.50
N SER A 150 2.42 2.02 -39.91
CA SER A 150 1.76 2.83 -38.88
C SER A 150 2.68 3.01 -37.67
N PHE A 151 3.12 1.91 -37.06
CA PHE A 151 4.06 1.95 -35.94
C PHE A 151 5.40 2.60 -36.30
N CYS A 152 5.97 2.26 -37.46
CA CYS A 152 7.24 2.81 -37.92
C CYS A 152 7.22 4.33 -38.17
N THR A 153 6.03 4.90 -38.40
CA THR A 153 5.86 6.35 -38.53
C THR A 153 5.88 7.04 -37.16
N SER A 154 5.21 6.47 -36.15
CA SER A 154 5.07 7.06 -34.80
C SER A 154 6.20 6.72 -33.82
N GLY A 155 6.82 5.55 -33.95
CA GLY A 155 7.81 4.97 -33.01
C GLY A 155 9.23 4.92 -33.55
N GLN A 156 9.64 5.88 -34.38
CA GLN A 156 10.99 5.89 -34.99
C GLN A 156 12.12 5.88 -33.97
N ASP A 157 11.91 6.47 -32.80
CA ASP A 157 12.82 6.48 -31.65
C ASP A 157 12.97 5.07 -31.05
N ILE A 158 11.86 4.35 -30.83
CA ILE A 158 11.86 2.96 -30.34
C ILE A 158 12.57 2.04 -31.35
N VAL A 159 12.34 2.25 -32.65
CA VAL A 159 13.03 1.51 -33.73
C VAL A 159 14.53 1.82 -33.73
N LYS A 160 14.93 3.09 -33.64
CA LYS A 160 16.34 3.50 -33.56
C LYS A 160 17.03 2.95 -32.29
N GLU A 161 16.36 2.97 -31.14
CA GLU A 161 16.81 2.37 -29.88
C GLU A 161 17.04 0.86 -30.04
N THR A 162 16.07 0.16 -30.62
CA THR A 162 16.12 -1.29 -30.84
C THR A 162 17.26 -1.69 -31.76
N LEU A 163 17.37 -1.05 -32.93
CA LEU A 163 18.46 -1.29 -33.88
C LEU A 163 19.82 -0.98 -33.25
N LYS A 164 19.93 0.12 -32.50
CA LYS A 164 21.16 0.50 -31.78
C LYS A 164 21.53 -0.51 -30.68
N HIS A 165 20.57 -1.08 -29.95
CA HIS A 165 20.83 -2.14 -28.98
C HIS A 165 21.21 -3.46 -29.67
N GLN A 166 20.55 -3.81 -30.77
CA GLN A 166 20.86 -5.01 -31.56
C GLN A 166 22.23 -4.93 -32.27
N LEU A 167 22.82 -3.73 -32.41
CA LEU A 167 24.18 -3.47 -32.88
C LEU A 167 25.19 -3.36 -31.73
N PHE A 168 24.84 -2.63 -30.67
CA PHE A 168 25.68 -2.32 -29.50
C PHE A 168 24.97 -2.73 -28.19
N PRO A 169 24.85 -4.04 -27.91
CA PRO A 169 24.07 -4.52 -26.77
C PRO A 169 24.76 -4.16 -25.45
N GLY A 170 23.97 -3.81 -24.43
CA GLY A 170 24.47 -3.36 -23.12
C GLY A 170 24.95 -1.90 -23.06
N GLU A 171 25.24 -1.26 -24.21
CA GLU A 171 25.56 0.17 -24.27
C GLU A 171 24.32 1.07 -24.28
N VAL A 172 23.25 0.64 -24.98
CA VAL A 172 21.95 1.31 -24.93
C VAL A 172 21.26 0.95 -23.63
N ARG A 173 20.78 1.96 -22.91
CA ARG A 173 20.10 1.81 -21.62
C ARG A 173 18.77 2.55 -21.64
N SER A 174 17.68 1.79 -21.71
CA SER A 174 16.30 2.23 -21.53
C SER A 174 15.55 1.20 -20.67
N PRO A 175 14.31 1.46 -20.22
CA PRO A 175 13.47 0.43 -19.61
C PRO A 175 13.23 -0.79 -20.52
N ARG A 176 13.27 -0.62 -21.84
CA ARG A 176 13.10 -1.69 -22.85
C ARG A 176 14.37 -2.48 -23.13
N THR A 177 15.57 -1.95 -22.87
CA THR A 177 16.84 -2.71 -23.00
C THR A 177 17.18 -3.52 -21.73
N ARG A 178 16.19 -3.74 -20.85
CA ARG A 178 16.31 -4.56 -19.64
C ARG A 178 15.45 -5.82 -19.77
N PRO A 179 16.01 -7.05 -19.66
CA PRO A 179 15.25 -8.27 -19.91
C PRO A 179 14.20 -8.50 -18.81
N ARG A 180 13.07 -9.14 -19.14
CA ARG A 180 12.12 -9.61 -18.12
C ARG A 180 12.73 -10.73 -17.29
N ARG A 181 12.34 -10.84 -16.03
CA ARG A 181 12.91 -11.80 -15.06
C ARG A 181 12.73 -13.26 -15.49
N ALA A 182 11.65 -13.54 -16.21
CA ALA A 182 11.33 -14.86 -16.74
C ALA A 182 12.23 -15.31 -17.91
N SER A 183 12.96 -14.40 -18.57
CA SER A 183 13.84 -14.73 -19.72
C SER A 183 15.07 -15.58 -19.38
N GLY A 184 15.31 -15.85 -18.09
CA GLY A 184 16.53 -16.49 -17.59
C GLY A 184 17.76 -15.58 -17.57
N LEU A 185 17.74 -14.44 -18.28
CA LEU A 185 18.76 -13.40 -18.17
C LEU A 185 18.56 -12.60 -16.88
N ARG A 186 19.65 -12.27 -16.21
CA ARG A 186 19.66 -11.48 -14.96
C ARG A 186 20.77 -10.46 -14.97
N GLU A 187 20.50 -9.29 -14.41
CA GLU A 187 21.51 -8.31 -14.06
C GLU A 187 22.36 -8.86 -12.89
N ALA A 188 23.67 -8.77 -13.02
CA ALA A 188 24.63 -9.29 -12.06
C ALA A 188 25.76 -8.29 -11.80
N VAL A 189 26.24 -8.26 -10.56
CA VAL A 189 27.43 -7.51 -10.15
C VAL A 189 28.59 -8.49 -10.09
N VAL A 190 29.64 -8.22 -10.87
CA VAL A 190 30.87 -9.01 -10.88
C VAL A 190 31.98 -8.19 -10.21
N VAL A 191 32.63 -8.78 -9.21
CA VAL A 191 33.81 -8.25 -8.52
C VAL A 191 35.01 -9.08 -8.92
N MET A 192 36.13 -8.43 -9.23
CA MET A 192 37.38 -9.08 -9.60
C MET A 192 38.50 -8.54 -8.72
N GLY A 193 39.15 -9.43 -7.97
CA GLY A 193 40.25 -9.09 -7.07
C GLY A 193 39.84 -8.18 -5.90
N GLY A 194 40.70 -7.21 -5.56
CA GLY A 194 40.58 -6.35 -4.37
C GLY A 194 41.46 -6.79 -3.19
N ILE A 195 41.46 -6.04 -2.09
CA ILE A 195 42.31 -6.29 -0.91
C ILE A 195 41.45 -6.81 0.26
N LYS A 196 41.80 -7.98 0.79
CA LYS A 196 41.14 -8.65 1.91
C LYS A 196 41.69 -8.16 3.24
N ARG A 197 41.19 -7.01 3.69
CA ARG A 197 41.71 -6.26 4.85
C ARG A 197 41.69 -7.07 6.17
N GLN A 198 42.86 -7.56 6.61
CA GLN A 198 43.07 -8.12 7.95
C GLN A 198 43.94 -7.18 8.81
N GLY A 199 43.31 -6.14 9.37
CA GLY A 199 43.98 -5.16 10.23
C GLY A 199 44.44 -3.90 9.51
N SER A 200 45.49 -3.25 10.05
CA SER A 200 45.97 -1.92 9.64
C SER A 200 47.13 -1.95 8.63
N THR A 201 47.83 -3.07 8.47
CA THR A 201 48.90 -3.28 7.49
C THR A 201 48.40 -4.15 6.35
N VAL A 202 48.54 -3.70 5.10
CA VAL A 202 48.24 -4.51 3.91
C VAL A 202 49.48 -5.33 3.56
N ASN A 203 49.34 -6.64 3.52
CA ASN A 203 50.38 -7.59 3.12
C ASN A 203 50.23 -7.97 1.64
N PRO A 204 51.30 -8.32 0.89
CA PRO A 204 51.17 -8.72 -0.52
C PRO A 204 50.29 -9.96 -0.76
N ASP A 205 50.07 -10.79 0.27
CA ASP A 205 49.18 -11.96 0.22
C ASP A 205 47.70 -11.61 0.46
N ASP A 206 47.36 -10.38 0.85
CA ASP A 206 45.97 -9.95 1.11
C ASP A 206 45.17 -9.71 -0.18
N PHE A 207 45.82 -9.68 -1.35
CA PHE A 207 45.16 -9.45 -2.62
C PHE A 207 44.33 -10.67 -3.04
N SER A 208 43.02 -10.47 -3.17
CA SER A 208 42.12 -11.46 -3.76
C SER A 208 42.51 -11.72 -5.21
N GLN A 209 42.57 -13.00 -5.58
CA GLN A 209 42.78 -13.46 -6.95
C GLN A 209 41.46 -13.99 -7.56
N PHE A 210 40.33 -13.77 -6.88
CA PHE A 210 39.05 -14.37 -7.24
C PHE A 210 38.18 -13.42 -8.07
N ILE A 211 37.45 -14.01 -9.01
CA ILE A 211 36.26 -13.43 -9.62
C ILE A 211 35.05 -13.94 -8.85
N GLN A 212 34.24 -13.02 -8.34
CA GLN A 212 33.00 -13.31 -7.63
C GLN A 212 31.83 -12.58 -8.29
N MET A 213 30.64 -13.19 -8.25
CA MET A 213 29.43 -12.63 -8.83
C MET A 213 28.26 -12.77 -7.87
N THR A 214 27.42 -11.74 -7.80
CA THR A 214 26.08 -11.82 -7.20
C THR A 214 25.03 -11.31 -8.20
N TYR A 215 23.78 -11.74 -8.03
CA TYR A 215 22.63 -11.27 -8.81
C TYR A 215 21.53 -10.83 -7.85
N CYS A 216 20.83 -9.73 -8.17
CA CYS A 216 19.81 -9.15 -7.30
C CYS A 216 18.54 -9.99 -7.27
N ALA A 217 18.51 -11.01 -6.41
CA ALA A 217 17.29 -11.75 -6.04
C ALA A 217 16.59 -11.15 -4.80
N GLU A 218 17.36 -10.55 -3.88
CA GLU A 218 16.87 -9.92 -2.65
C GLU A 218 17.35 -8.45 -2.55
N PRO A 219 16.77 -7.62 -1.67
CA PRO A 219 17.09 -6.19 -1.59
C PRO A 219 18.53 -5.86 -1.16
N GLU A 220 19.20 -6.77 -0.44
CA GLU A 220 20.54 -6.57 0.11
C GLU A 220 21.43 -7.81 -0.16
N PRO A 221 22.63 -7.66 -0.77
CA PRO A 221 23.51 -8.78 -1.07
C PRO A 221 24.26 -9.25 0.19
N THR A 222 23.77 -10.32 0.81
CA THR A 222 24.40 -10.97 1.96
C THR A 222 25.74 -11.64 1.60
N SER A 223 26.56 -11.99 2.60
CA SER A 223 27.84 -12.69 2.38
C SER A 223 27.70 -14.05 1.68
N THR A 224 26.55 -14.71 1.80
CA THR A 224 26.21 -15.97 1.12
C THR A 224 25.67 -15.79 -0.29
N SER A 225 25.36 -14.56 -0.72
CA SER A 225 24.87 -14.25 -2.08
C SER A 225 25.96 -14.16 -3.15
N TRP A 226 27.24 -14.33 -2.78
CA TRP A 226 28.41 -14.22 -3.66
C TRP A 226 28.92 -15.57 -4.12
N ILE A 227 28.85 -15.81 -5.42
CA ILE A 227 29.29 -17.04 -6.10
C ILE A 227 30.70 -16.82 -6.65
N TYR A 228 31.64 -17.71 -6.33
CA TYR A 228 32.97 -17.73 -6.96
C TYR A 228 32.86 -18.28 -8.39
N LEU A 229 33.38 -17.55 -9.37
CA LEU A 229 33.38 -17.97 -10.78
C LEU A 229 34.70 -18.62 -11.19
N SER A 230 35.83 -17.95 -10.95
CA SER A 230 37.16 -18.46 -11.27
C SER A 230 38.25 -17.68 -10.51
N ARG A 231 39.50 -18.15 -10.62
CA ARG A 231 40.71 -17.50 -10.09
C ARG A 231 41.54 -16.95 -11.25
N MET A 232 42.23 -15.83 -11.06
CA MET A 232 43.17 -15.25 -12.02
C MET A 232 44.47 -14.82 -11.32
N ASP A 233 45.48 -15.69 -11.37
CA ASP A 233 46.74 -15.52 -10.63
C ASP A 233 47.58 -14.32 -11.10
N GLN A 234 47.35 -13.82 -12.33
CA GLN A 234 48.09 -12.72 -12.93
C GLN A 234 47.64 -11.31 -12.46
N LEU A 235 46.55 -11.18 -11.70
CA LEU A 235 45.98 -9.90 -11.26
C LEU A 235 46.33 -9.51 -9.81
N ALA A 236 47.16 -10.32 -9.15
CA ALA A 236 47.29 -10.38 -7.69
C ALA A 236 47.98 -9.18 -6.98
N GLN A 237 48.23 -8.03 -7.63
CA GLN A 237 49.13 -7.01 -7.07
C GLN A 237 48.76 -5.54 -7.34
N THR A 238 47.73 -5.22 -8.13
CA THR A 238 47.43 -3.81 -8.51
C THR A 238 45.93 -3.51 -8.64
N VAL A 239 45.57 -2.23 -8.61
CA VAL A 239 44.22 -1.75 -8.95
C VAL A 239 44.12 -1.60 -10.47
N PHE A 240 43.48 -2.56 -11.13
CA PHE A 240 43.21 -2.56 -12.57
C PHE A 240 41.81 -1.99 -12.87
N PRO A 241 41.62 -1.21 -13.94
CA PRO A 241 40.29 -0.92 -14.46
C PRO A 241 39.69 -2.12 -15.20
N ALA A 242 38.36 -2.23 -15.15
CA ALA A 242 37.56 -3.18 -15.88
C ALA A 242 36.35 -2.48 -16.52
N ALA A 243 35.84 -3.00 -17.64
CA ALA A 243 34.60 -2.55 -18.27
C ALA A 243 33.86 -3.72 -18.93
N VAL A 244 32.54 -3.60 -19.10
CA VAL A 244 31.71 -4.62 -19.78
C VAL A 244 31.66 -4.31 -21.29
N LEU A 245 31.97 -5.31 -22.10
CA LEU A 245 31.86 -5.31 -23.56
C LEU A 245 30.66 -6.18 -23.97
N GLY A 246 29.73 -5.60 -24.73
CA GLY A 246 28.47 -6.25 -25.07
C GLY A 246 27.61 -6.52 -23.83
N THR A 247 26.94 -7.69 -23.79
CA THR A 247 26.03 -8.07 -22.69
C THR A 247 26.72 -8.62 -21.45
N SER A 248 27.93 -9.17 -21.56
CA SER A 248 28.51 -10.00 -20.48
C SER A 248 30.03 -10.21 -20.53
N GLU A 249 30.74 -9.80 -21.57
CA GLU A 249 32.19 -9.99 -21.62
C GLU A 249 32.88 -8.85 -20.85
N ILE A 250 34.00 -9.10 -20.20
CA ILE A 250 34.63 -8.13 -19.29
C ILE A 250 36.08 -7.92 -19.72
N ILE A 251 36.40 -6.70 -20.17
CA ILE A 251 37.75 -6.29 -20.56
C ILE A 251 38.45 -5.59 -19.39
N MET A 252 39.73 -5.89 -19.20
CA MET A 252 40.59 -5.38 -18.12
C MET A 252 41.96 -4.98 -18.68
N SER A 253 42.70 -4.11 -17.98
CA SER A 253 44.09 -3.77 -18.34
C SER A 253 45.03 -3.67 -17.15
N ILE A 254 46.27 -4.16 -17.28
CA ILE A 254 47.35 -4.02 -16.29
C ILE A 254 48.58 -3.42 -16.98
N GLY A 255 48.97 -2.19 -16.65
CA GLY A 255 50.13 -1.52 -17.26
C GLY A 255 49.96 -1.30 -18.77
N LYS A 256 50.44 -2.25 -19.59
CA LYS A 256 50.15 -2.33 -21.03
C LYS A 256 49.30 -3.55 -21.44
N ALA A 257 49.27 -4.61 -20.64
CA ALA A 257 48.59 -5.85 -20.96
C ALA A 257 47.07 -5.67 -20.88
N VAL A 258 46.34 -6.37 -21.75
CA VAL A 258 44.88 -6.27 -21.86
C VAL A 258 44.29 -7.67 -21.92
N PHE A 259 43.21 -7.89 -21.16
CA PHE A 259 42.61 -9.20 -20.95
C PHE A 259 41.10 -9.14 -21.15
N LEU A 260 40.54 -10.16 -21.80
CA LEU A 260 39.10 -10.34 -22.00
C LEU A 260 38.64 -11.61 -21.30
N TYR A 261 37.83 -11.44 -20.24
CA TYR A 261 37.16 -12.51 -19.53
C TYR A 261 35.76 -12.76 -20.11
N LYS A 262 35.42 -14.03 -20.32
CA LYS A 262 34.12 -14.46 -20.86
C LYS A 262 33.40 -15.33 -19.82
N PRO A 263 32.52 -14.77 -18.97
CA PRO A 263 31.93 -15.49 -17.84
C PRO A 263 31.22 -16.81 -18.21
N LYS A 264 30.54 -16.86 -19.37
CA LYS A 264 29.87 -18.06 -19.89
C LYS A 264 30.82 -19.24 -20.18
N LEU A 265 32.11 -18.95 -20.36
CA LEU A 265 33.17 -19.94 -20.63
C LEU A 265 34.16 -20.07 -19.45
N LEU A 266 33.97 -19.28 -18.38
CA LEU A 266 34.89 -19.12 -17.24
C LEU A 266 36.36 -18.85 -17.64
N SER A 267 36.59 -18.36 -18.86
CA SER A 267 37.92 -18.26 -19.47
C SER A 267 38.37 -16.82 -19.66
N CYS A 268 39.69 -16.63 -19.64
CA CYS A 268 40.35 -15.35 -19.88
C CYS A 268 41.28 -15.47 -21.10
N SER A 269 41.36 -14.41 -21.89
CA SER A 269 42.14 -14.36 -23.13
C SER A 269 42.89 -13.04 -23.26
N THR A 270 44.14 -13.08 -23.71
CA THR A 270 44.98 -11.88 -23.88
C THR A 270 44.64 -11.18 -25.19
N LEU A 271 44.41 -9.88 -25.14
CA LEU A 271 44.22 -9.00 -26.31
C LEU A 271 45.51 -8.24 -26.63
N ALA A 272 45.53 -7.49 -27.74
CA ALA A 272 46.66 -6.63 -28.05
C ALA A 272 46.91 -5.59 -26.94
N SER A 273 48.18 -5.37 -26.61
CA SER A 273 48.62 -4.43 -25.59
C SER A 273 48.40 -2.97 -25.99
N MET A 274 48.18 -2.09 -25.01
CA MET A 274 48.17 -0.63 -25.20
C MET A 274 49.54 -0.12 -25.64
N ASN A 275 49.57 1.01 -26.35
CA ASN A 275 50.81 1.63 -26.82
C ASN A 275 51.60 2.21 -25.64
N SER A 276 50.91 2.93 -24.75
CA SER A 276 51.49 3.52 -23.52
C SER A 276 51.23 2.63 -22.31
N GLU A 277 52.13 2.67 -21.33
CA GLU A 277 51.87 2.04 -20.02
C GLU A 277 51.04 2.99 -19.15
N ARG A 278 50.04 2.44 -18.45
CA ARG A 278 49.06 3.23 -17.69
C ARG A 278 48.71 2.52 -16.39
N HIS A 279 48.82 3.25 -15.28
CA HIS A 279 48.32 2.86 -13.97
C HIS A 279 47.20 3.83 -13.56
N TYR A 280 46.25 3.41 -12.71
CA TYR A 280 45.12 4.25 -12.25
C TYR A 280 44.27 4.92 -13.36
N ASN A 281 44.35 4.43 -14.60
CA ASN A 281 43.47 4.81 -15.71
C ASN A 281 42.06 4.20 -15.50
N LYS A 282 41.13 4.58 -16.39
CA LYS A 282 39.81 3.91 -16.50
C LYS A 282 39.57 3.43 -17.93
N LEU A 283 38.69 2.44 -18.04
CA LEU A 283 38.17 1.90 -19.29
C LEU A 283 36.70 2.31 -19.45
N ALA A 284 36.30 2.67 -20.66
CA ALA A 284 34.91 2.90 -21.04
C ALA A 284 34.61 2.22 -22.38
N VAL A 285 33.38 1.74 -22.57
CA VAL A 285 32.95 1.11 -23.84
C VAL A 285 31.90 2.01 -24.51
N LEU A 286 32.14 2.37 -25.77
CA LEU A 286 31.23 3.17 -26.58
C LEU A 286 31.39 2.85 -28.07
N HIS A 287 30.26 2.53 -28.72
CA HIS A 287 30.12 2.10 -30.11
C HIS A 287 31.03 0.92 -30.46
N GLY A 288 31.05 -0.10 -29.59
CA GLY A 288 31.84 -1.33 -29.73
C GLY A 288 33.34 -1.15 -29.50
N LYS A 289 33.80 0.07 -29.18
CA LYS A 289 35.21 0.43 -28.96
C LYS A 289 35.50 0.66 -27.49
N VAL A 290 36.71 0.33 -27.05
CA VAL A 290 37.13 0.48 -25.64
C VAL A 290 38.14 1.62 -25.52
N TYR A 291 37.87 2.57 -24.63
CA TYR A 291 38.64 3.79 -24.43
C TYR A 291 39.42 3.69 -23.11
N ALA A 292 40.75 3.65 -23.19
CA ALA A 292 41.64 3.75 -22.04
C ALA A 292 42.00 5.23 -21.81
N ILE A 293 41.53 5.79 -20.69
CA ILE A 293 41.50 7.23 -20.45
C ILE A 293 42.46 7.62 -19.32
N GLY A 294 43.34 8.58 -19.60
CA GLY A 294 44.27 9.18 -18.64
C GLY A 294 45.15 8.15 -17.93
N GLY A 295 45.27 8.30 -16.61
CA GLY A 295 46.10 7.47 -15.74
C GLY A 295 47.43 8.13 -15.38
N LEU A 296 48.35 7.31 -14.88
CA LEU A 296 49.67 7.69 -14.38
C LEU A 296 50.74 6.83 -15.09
N ILE A 297 51.85 7.46 -15.48
CA ILE A 297 53.08 6.77 -15.93
C ILE A 297 54.28 7.41 -15.25
N ASN A 298 55.13 6.61 -14.60
CA ASN A 298 56.34 7.09 -13.90
C ASN A 298 56.11 8.32 -12.99
N GLY A 299 55.00 8.33 -12.24
CA GLY A 299 54.61 9.45 -11.37
C GLY A 299 54.00 10.67 -12.07
N SER A 300 53.92 10.68 -13.41
CA SER A 300 53.33 11.77 -14.21
C SER A 300 51.90 11.44 -14.64
N ALA A 301 50.97 12.38 -14.43
CA ALA A 301 49.58 12.26 -14.86
C ALA A 301 49.44 12.36 -16.39
N LEU A 302 48.57 11.55 -16.98
CA LEU A 302 48.34 11.49 -18.42
C LEU A 302 47.05 12.19 -18.85
N SER A 303 47.12 12.96 -19.94
CA SER A 303 45.97 13.48 -20.69
C SER A 303 45.60 12.59 -21.88
N SER A 304 46.52 11.76 -22.37
CA SER A 304 46.30 10.94 -23.56
C SER A 304 45.23 9.86 -23.33
N VAL A 305 44.46 9.59 -24.39
CA VAL A 305 43.46 8.53 -24.46
C VAL A 305 43.87 7.56 -25.56
N GLU A 306 43.63 6.27 -25.38
CA GLU A 306 43.81 5.24 -26.42
C GLU A 306 42.50 4.49 -26.67
N VAL A 307 42.27 4.10 -27.92
CA VAL A 307 41.02 3.47 -28.38
C VAL A 307 41.32 2.12 -29.02
N TYR A 308 40.75 1.07 -28.46
CA TYR A 308 40.80 -0.30 -28.96
C TYR A 308 39.70 -0.56 -29.97
N ASP A 309 40.08 -1.16 -31.09
CA ASP A 309 39.17 -1.74 -32.08
C ASP A 309 39.24 -3.28 -32.00
N GLY A 310 38.16 -3.91 -31.54
CA GLY A 310 38.05 -5.37 -31.43
C GLY A 310 37.99 -6.10 -32.76
N SER A 311 37.60 -5.44 -33.87
CA SER A 311 37.60 -6.05 -35.21
C SER A 311 39.00 -6.16 -35.80
N GLN A 312 39.92 -5.29 -35.37
CA GLN A 312 41.32 -5.28 -35.81
C GLN A 312 42.28 -5.81 -34.73
N ASN A 313 41.79 -6.10 -33.51
CA ASN A 313 42.57 -6.35 -32.30
C ASN A 313 43.73 -5.34 -32.13
N LYS A 314 43.41 -4.03 -32.17
CA LYS A 314 44.43 -2.97 -32.25
C LYS A 314 44.06 -1.72 -31.45
N TRP A 315 45.05 -1.13 -30.79
CA TRP A 315 44.93 0.18 -30.13
C TRP A 315 45.39 1.32 -31.04
N THR A 316 44.71 2.46 -30.93
CA THR A 316 44.98 3.70 -31.68
C THR A 316 44.94 4.91 -30.74
N ALA A 317 45.58 6.01 -31.11
CA ALA A 317 45.52 7.25 -30.33
C ALA A 317 44.12 7.89 -30.43
N GLY A 318 43.55 8.24 -29.28
CA GLY A 318 42.27 8.95 -29.16
C GLY A 318 42.44 10.44 -28.86
N VAL A 319 41.31 11.14 -28.79
CA VAL A 319 41.25 12.55 -28.38
C VAL A 319 41.73 12.70 -26.92
N PRO A 320 42.75 13.53 -26.63
CA PRO A 320 43.24 13.72 -25.27
C PRO A 320 42.27 14.54 -24.40
N LEU A 321 42.38 14.34 -23.09
CA LEU A 321 41.72 15.17 -22.08
C LEU A 321 42.29 16.61 -22.09
N PRO A 322 41.47 17.65 -21.83
CA PRO A 322 41.95 19.04 -21.71
C PRO A 322 43.00 19.25 -20.61
N GLN A 323 43.01 18.39 -19.60
CA GLN A 323 44.00 18.36 -18.52
C GLN A 323 44.33 16.90 -18.16
N PRO A 324 45.60 16.56 -17.86
CA PRO A 324 46.00 15.24 -17.41
C PRO A 324 45.36 14.86 -16.06
N ARG A 325 45.05 13.57 -15.86
CA ARG A 325 44.51 13.06 -14.57
C ARG A 325 44.56 11.55 -14.37
N TYR A 326 44.64 11.15 -13.09
CA TYR A 326 44.53 9.77 -12.59
C TYR A 326 43.52 9.69 -11.43
N GLU A 327 43.21 8.49 -10.94
CA GLU A 327 42.20 8.22 -9.88
C GLU A 327 40.78 8.77 -10.16
N HIS A 328 40.51 9.20 -11.39
CA HIS A 328 39.22 9.72 -11.83
C HIS A 328 38.19 8.61 -12.03
N ALA A 329 36.90 8.96 -12.03
CA ALA A 329 35.82 8.07 -12.45
C ALA A 329 35.49 8.27 -13.93
N VAL A 330 34.98 7.24 -14.60
CA VAL A 330 34.43 7.35 -15.97
C VAL A 330 33.08 6.65 -16.05
N ALA A 331 32.13 7.26 -16.77
CA ALA A 331 30.82 6.69 -17.08
C ALA A 331 30.47 6.94 -18.56
N VAL A 332 29.52 6.18 -19.09
CA VAL A 332 28.97 6.37 -20.44
C VAL A 332 27.46 6.56 -20.33
N LEU A 333 26.95 7.63 -20.94
CA LEU A 333 25.54 8.01 -20.93
C LEU A 333 25.23 8.76 -22.25
N ASP A 334 24.09 8.51 -22.87
CA ASP A 334 23.62 9.17 -24.11
C ASP A 334 24.65 9.20 -25.27
N SER A 335 25.42 8.11 -25.40
CA SER A 335 26.56 8.00 -26.32
C SER A 335 27.64 9.08 -26.15
N ARG A 336 27.84 9.55 -24.91
CA ARG A 336 28.94 10.41 -24.48
C ARG A 336 29.74 9.73 -23.36
N ILE A 337 31.04 9.93 -23.37
CA ILE A 337 31.95 9.50 -22.29
C ILE A 337 32.09 10.66 -21.31
N TYR A 338 31.80 10.43 -20.03
CA TYR A 338 31.96 11.39 -18.94
C TYR A 338 33.12 10.97 -18.04
N VAL A 339 34.07 11.88 -17.82
CA VAL A 339 35.27 11.71 -17.01
C VAL A 339 35.17 12.66 -15.83
N MET A 340 35.13 12.14 -14.61
CA MET A 340 34.68 12.86 -13.41
C MET A 340 35.74 12.83 -12.32
N GLY A 341 36.13 14.01 -11.86
CA GLY A 341 37.04 14.20 -10.74
C GLY A 341 38.42 13.59 -10.95
N GLY A 342 38.97 13.00 -9.88
CA GLY A 342 40.32 12.43 -9.80
C GLY A 342 41.37 13.42 -9.30
N ARG A 343 42.63 13.13 -9.56
CA ARG A 343 43.81 13.97 -9.29
C ARG A 343 44.38 14.52 -10.59
N ASP A 344 44.79 15.78 -10.60
CA ASP A 344 45.49 16.41 -11.72
C ASP A 344 47.01 16.16 -11.70
N ALA A 345 47.78 16.89 -12.52
CA ALA A 345 49.25 16.78 -12.56
C ALA A 345 49.98 17.40 -11.35
N GLU A 346 49.27 18.10 -10.47
CA GLU A 346 49.81 18.66 -9.22
C GLU A 346 49.40 17.82 -7.99
N ASP A 347 48.92 16.58 -8.22
CA ASP A 347 48.29 15.67 -7.24
C ASP A 347 47.02 16.25 -6.56
N LYS A 348 46.46 17.35 -7.08
CA LYS A 348 45.31 18.01 -6.46
C LYS A 348 44.01 17.33 -6.86
N SER A 349 43.16 17.07 -5.85
CA SER A 349 41.81 16.53 -6.08
C SER A 349 40.94 17.55 -6.81
N THR A 350 40.33 17.16 -7.93
CA THR A 350 39.48 18.03 -8.74
C THR A 350 38.01 17.61 -8.68
N SER A 351 37.10 18.58 -8.70
CA SER A 351 35.64 18.37 -8.88
C SER A 351 35.20 18.43 -10.35
N THR A 352 36.13 18.63 -11.27
CA THR A 352 35.81 18.85 -12.69
C THR A 352 35.27 17.60 -13.38
N VAL A 353 34.12 17.77 -14.05
CA VAL A 353 33.56 16.81 -15.01
C VAL A 353 33.94 17.21 -16.44
N TYR A 354 34.26 16.23 -17.27
CA TYR A 354 34.55 16.34 -18.70
C TYR A 354 33.66 15.40 -19.51
N SER A 355 33.11 15.82 -20.66
CA SER A 355 32.22 15.03 -21.52
C SER A 355 32.68 15.03 -22.98
N PHE A 356 32.83 13.86 -23.61
CA PHE A 356 33.25 13.67 -25.01
C PHE A 356 32.23 12.87 -25.82
N SER A 357 32.11 13.20 -27.11
CA SER A 357 31.26 12.49 -28.08
C SER A 357 32.06 12.18 -29.35
N PRO A 358 32.18 10.89 -29.75
CA PRO A 358 32.69 10.54 -31.07
C PRO A 358 31.83 11.20 -32.16
N GLY A 359 32.48 11.89 -33.12
CA GLY A 359 31.80 12.59 -34.22
C GLY A 359 31.79 14.11 -34.09
N ASP A 360 31.01 14.67 -33.16
CA ASP A 360 30.61 16.08 -33.18
C ASP A 360 31.74 17.10 -32.94
N THR A 361 32.67 16.84 -32.01
CA THR A 361 33.85 17.70 -31.75
C THR A 361 34.99 16.89 -31.15
N GLN A 362 36.22 17.09 -31.61
CA GLN A 362 37.41 16.38 -31.15
C GLN A 362 37.96 16.92 -29.79
N CYS A 363 37.09 17.12 -28.78
CA CYS A 363 37.47 17.60 -27.44
C CYS A 363 36.41 17.26 -26.37
N PHE A 364 36.76 17.41 -25.08
CA PHE A 364 35.85 17.24 -23.93
C PHE A 364 35.31 18.60 -23.37
N ARG A 365 34.12 18.62 -22.74
CA ARG A 365 33.39 19.82 -22.20
C ARG A 365 32.90 19.66 -20.72
N ARG A 366 32.49 20.70 -19.97
CA ARG A 366 32.27 20.70 -18.46
C ARG A 366 30.82 20.97 -17.95
N LEU A 367 30.40 20.47 -16.75
CA LEU A 367 28.99 20.24 -16.25
C LEU A 367 28.75 20.18 -14.68
N GLU A 368 27.51 19.86 -14.15
CA GLU A 368 27.01 19.62 -12.70
C GLU A 368 25.71 18.68 -12.52
N SER A 369 25.14 18.30 -11.31
CA SER A 369 24.01 17.26 -11.09
C SER A 369 23.21 17.11 -9.69
N SER A 370 22.08 16.33 -9.54
CA SER A 370 21.29 15.93 -8.25
C SER A 370 20.11 14.84 -8.34
N LEU A 371 19.49 14.23 -7.24
CA LEU A 371 18.22 13.32 -7.21
C LEU A 371 17.61 12.70 -5.83
N ASN A 372 16.44 11.96 -5.78
CA ASN A 372 15.72 11.21 -4.62
C ASN A 372 14.50 10.23 -5.05
N SER A 373 13.56 9.45 -4.36
CA SER A 373 13.07 8.92 -2.97
C SER A 373 12.03 7.66 -3.04
N ARG A 374 11.38 7.04 -1.96
CA ARG A 374 10.56 5.68 -1.94
C ARG A 374 9.29 5.39 -0.95
N GLU A 375 8.82 4.12 -0.64
CA GLU A 375 7.35 3.59 -0.44
C GLU A 375 6.75 2.71 0.85
N PRO A 376 5.82 1.62 0.86
CA PRO A 376 4.64 1.32 1.84
C PRO A 376 4.14 -0.19 2.24
N ARG A 377 2.81 -0.52 2.59
CA ARG A 377 1.97 -1.85 2.72
C ARG A 377 1.65 -2.49 4.17
N ASN A 378 0.72 -3.40 4.68
CA ASN A 378 -0.54 -4.31 4.48
C ASN A 378 -1.21 -4.79 5.90
N VAL A 379 -2.21 -5.67 6.35
CA VAL A 379 -3.43 -6.62 6.06
C VAL A 379 -4.52 -6.77 7.29
N ALA A 380 -5.36 -7.72 7.91
CA ALA A 380 -5.77 -9.20 8.12
C ALA A 380 -7.28 -9.59 8.70
N LYS A 381 -7.68 -10.86 9.18
CA LYS A 381 -9.11 -11.53 9.35
C LYS A 381 -9.52 -12.35 10.71
N ASN A 382 -10.50 -13.28 11.18
CA ASN A 382 -11.67 -14.33 10.93
C ASN A 382 -12.65 -14.63 12.21
N TYR A 383 -13.68 -15.55 12.58
CA TYR A 383 -14.56 -16.85 12.33
C TYR A 383 -16.13 -16.77 12.84
N TRP A 384 -17.31 -17.54 12.73
CA TRP A 384 -18.00 -18.85 12.25
C TRP A 384 -19.67 -18.87 12.19
N GLU A 385 -20.50 -20.00 12.07
CA GLU A 385 -22.03 -20.08 11.75
C GLU A 385 -23.06 -21.19 12.36
N ASP A 386 -24.44 -21.05 12.28
CA ASP A 386 -25.57 -22.10 12.37
C ASP A 386 -26.98 -21.61 11.75
N GLU A 387 -28.03 -22.45 11.56
CA GLU A 387 -29.28 -22.30 10.71
C GLU A 387 -30.48 -21.47 11.26
N GLU A 388 -31.10 -20.59 10.45
CA GLU A 388 -32.15 -19.64 10.89
C GLU A 388 -33.06 -19.09 9.75
N SER A 389 -34.19 -18.46 10.11
CA SER A 389 -34.95 -17.59 9.19
C SER A 389 -34.17 -16.31 8.86
N SER A 390 -34.47 -15.64 7.76
CA SER A 390 -33.72 -14.44 7.33
C SER A 390 -33.75 -13.31 8.35
N GLN A 391 -34.88 -13.11 9.04
CA GLN A 391 -34.97 -12.14 10.13
C GLN A 391 -34.15 -12.59 11.36
N ASP A 392 -34.13 -13.89 11.67
CA ASP A 392 -33.33 -14.41 12.79
C ASP A 392 -31.84 -14.31 12.52
N ARG A 393 -31.38 -14.64 11.30
CA ARG A 393 -29.98 -14.46 10.85
C ARG A 393 -29.52 -13.01 11.08
N LEU A 394 -30.35 -12.04 10.71
CA LEU A 394 -30.07 -10.63 10.94
C LEU A 394 -29.94 -10.32 12.44
N LEU A 395 -30.89 -10.79 13.25
CA LEU A 395 -30.89 -10.55 14.70
C LEU A 395 -29.70 -11.22 15.40
N LYS A 396 -29.22 -12.37 14.91
CA LYS A 396 -27.99 -13.03 15.38
C LYS A 396 -26.71 -12.30 14.97
N GLN A 397 -26.68 -11.65 13.81
CA GLN A 397 -25.55 -10.82 13.40
C GLN A 397 -25.51 -9.47 14.15
N VAL A 398 -26.67 -8.82 14.36
CA VAL A 398 -26.76 -7.44 14.88
C VAL A 398 -26.92 -7.38 16.41
N ILE A 399 -27.67 -8.30 17.01
CA ILE A 399 -27.96 -8.36 18.46
C ILE A 399 -27.94 -9.80 19.03
N PRO A 400 -26.85 -10.59 18.84
CA PRO A 400 -26.79 -12.03 19.15
C PRO A 400 -27.24 -12.44 20.55
N LEU A 401 -26.82 -11.69 21.58
CA LEU A 401 -27.15 -12.01 22.98
C LEU A 401 -28.64 -11.77 23.27
N TRP A 402 -29.21 -10.66 22.80
CA TRP A 402 -30.65 -10.39 22.91
C TRP A 402 -31.47 -11.40 22.10
N ARG A 403 -31.04 -11.75 20.87
CA ARG A 403 -31.71 -12.78 20.04
C ARG A 403 -31.69 -14.16 20.70
N SER A 404 -30.70 -14.45 21.52
CA SER A 404 -30.63 -15.66 22.35
C SER A 404 -31.58 -15.63 23.55
N ARG A 405 -32.40 -14.58 23.68
CA ARG A 405 -33.25 -14.24 24.84
C ARG A 405 -32.47 -14.20 26.15
N MET A 406 -31.18 -13.86 26.09
CA MET A 406 -30.32 -13.74 27.27
C MET A 406 -30.72 -12.48 28.06
N PRO A 407 -31.19 -12.60 29.31
CA PRO A 407 -31.50 -11.44 30.15
C PRO A 407 -30.29 -10.53 30.30
N TYR A 408 -30.48 -9.22 30.41
CA TYR A 408 -29.38 -8.25 30.35
C TYR A 408 -28.26 -8.54 31.37
N GLU A 409 -28.62 -8.90 32.60
CA GLU A 409 -27.70 -9.36 33.66
C GLU A 409 -26.82 -10.55 33.25
N SER A 410 -27.38 -11.50 32.49
CA SER A 410 -26.61 -12.63 31.94
C SER A 410 -25.68 -12.19 30.82
N GLN A 411 -26.02 -11.14 30.07
CA GLN A 411 -25.12 -10.54 29.07
C GLN A 411 -23.93 -9.82 29.72
N LEU A 412 -24.14 -9.14 30.85
CA LEU A 412 -23.07 -8.52 31.64
C LEU A 412 -22.12 -9.60 32.19
N LYS A 413 -22.66 -10.67 32.78
CA LYS A 413 -21.87 -11.82 33.27
C LYS A 413 -21.09 -12.50 32.13
N TRP A 414 -21.70 -12.68 30.96
CA TRP A 414 -21.02 -13.25 29.79
C TRP A 414 -19.84 -12.38 29.31
N LYS A 415 -20.02 -11.05 29.24
CA LYS A 415 -18.95 -10.09 28.91
C LYS A 415 -17.80 -10.15 29.91
N TYR A 416 -18.12 -10.20 31.22
CA TYR A 416 -17.13 -10.35 32.29
C TYR A 416 -16.28 -11.63 32.10
N HIS A 417 -16.91 -12.77 31.79
CA HIS A 417 -16.18 -14.02 31.55
C HIS A 417 -15.29 -13.96 30.29
N GLU A 418 -15.72 -13.32 29.20
CA GLU A 418 -14.89 -13.16 28.01
C GLU A 418 -13.69 -12.22 28.22
N ALA A 419 -13.87 -11.14 29.00
CA ALA A 419 -12.80 -10.25 29.43
C ALA A 419 -11.81 -10.98 30.35
N ALA A 420 -12.31 -11.69 31.36
CA ALA A 420 -11.49 -12.54 32.24
C ALA A 420 -10.66 -13.53 31.43
N HIS A 421 -11.26 -14.23 30.47
CA HIS A 421 -10.55 -15.17 29.61
C HIS A 421 -9.46 -14.48 28.74
N ALA A 422 -9.70 -13.26 28.26
CA ALA A 422 -8.66 -12.49 27.57
C ALA A 422 -7.48 -12.14 28.50
N LEU A 423 -7.73 -11.73 29.75
CA LEU A 423 -6.70 -11.47 30.75
C LEU A 423 -5.91 -12.73 31.15
N LYS A 424 -6.55 -13.91 31.19
CA LYS A 424 -5.83 -15.19 31.43
C LYS A 424 -4.91 -15.58 30.27
N ILE A 425 -5.24 -15.19 29.04
CA ILE A 425 -4.36 -15.38 27.87
C ILE A 425 -3.21 -14.35 27.91
N LEU A 426 -3.49 -13.10 28.28
CA LEU A 426 -2.46 -12.07 28.44
C LEU A 426 -1.44 -12.42 29.53
N ALA A 427 -1.90 -12.87 30.71
CA ALA A 427 -1.03 -13.33 31.80
C ALA A 427 -0.02 -14.40 31.35
N ARG A 428 -0.49 -15.45 30.65
CA ARG A 428 0.36 -16.53 30.12
C ARG A 428 1.42 -16.03 29.12
N LYS A 429 1.10 -14.98 28.35
CA LYS A 429 2.06 -14.38 27.40
C LYS A 429 3.06 -13.47 28.11
N LEU A 430 2.61 -12.65 29.05
CA LEU A 430 3.48 -11.79 29.84
C LEU A 430 4.48 -12.63 30.67
N SER A 431 4.03 -13.70 31.34
CA SER A 431 4.91 -14.62 32.07
C SER A 431 5.91 -15.40 31.21
N ALA A 432 5.83 -15.30 29.88
CA ALA A 432 6.79 -15.90 28.94
C ALA A 432 7.80 -14.88 28.36
N VAL A 433 7.66 -13.58 28.70
CA VAL A 433 8.49 -12.47 28.20
C VAL A 433 9.07 -11.63 29.34
N CYS A 434 8.33 -11.47 30.44
CA CYS A 434 8.76 -10.77 31.64
C CYS A 434 9.67 -11.66 32.54
N PRO A 435 10.62 -11.08 33.28
CA PRO A 435 11.46 -11.83 34.24
C PRO A 435 10.65 -12.52 35.35
N PRO A 436 11.18 -13.58 35.99
CA PRO A 436 10.51 -14.28 37.10
C PRO A 436 10.16 -13.38 38.30
N GLU A 437 10.93 -12.31 38.51
CA GLU A 437 10.74 -11.34 39.60
C GLU A 437 9.59 -10.35 39.33
N SER A 438 9.03 -10.36 38.11
CA SER A 438 7.94 -9.47 37.71
C SER A 438 6.63 -9.81 38.47
N PRO A 439 5.76 -8.81 38.73
CA PRO A 439 4.53 -9.04 39.50
C PRO A 439 3.52 -9.95 38.79
N VAL A 440 3.71 -10.25 37.50
CA VAL A 440 2.75 -10.96 36.63
C VAL A 440 2.38 -12.34 37.19
N GLN A 441 3.35 -13.11 37.70
CA GLN A 441 3.09 -14.45 38.23
C GLN A 441 2.26 -14.38 39.52
N ARG A 442 2.67 -13.52 40.46
CA ARG A 442 1.95 -13.27 41.72
C ARG A 442 0.52 -12.76 41.47
N GLN A 443 0.37 -11.79 40.57
CA GLN A 443 -0.94 -11.27 40.17
C GLN A 443 -1.81 -12.36 39.53
N ALA A 444 -1.22 -13.26 38.72
CA ALA A 444 -1.94 -14.41 38.18
C ALA A 444 -2.39 -15.40 39.25
N GLU A 445 -1.61 -15.63 40.31
CA GLU A 445 -2.02 -16.47 41.45
C GLU A 445 -3.16 -15.81 42.25
N GLU A 446 -2.98 -14.53 42.63
CA GLU A 446 -3.96 -13.74 43.38
C GLU A 446 -5.30 -13.56 42.64
N ASN A 447 -5.27 -13.39 41.31
CA ASN A 447 -6.45 -13.07 40.49
C ASN A 447 -6.95 -14.26 39.66
N GLY A 448 -6.78 -15.49 40.16
CA GLY A 448 -7.40 -16.70 39.58
C GLY A 448 -6.95 -17.01 38.14
N GLY A 449 -5.72 -16.63 37.79
CA GLY A 449 -5.06 -16.79 36.50
C GLY A 449 -5.00 -15.53 35.64
N MET A 450 -5.55 -14.39 36.09
CA MET A 450 -5.57 -13.12 35.35
C MET A 450 -4.38 -12.23 35.73
N CYS A 451 -3.81 -11.46 34.80
CA CYS A 451 -2.67 -10.57 35.08
C CYS A 451 -3.02 -9.34 35.95
N CYS A 452 -4.29 -9.14 36.27
CA CYS A 452 -4.79 -8.06 37.12
C CYS A 452 -6.18 -8.42 37.68
N PRO A 453 -6.66 -7.70 38.72
CA PRO A 453 -8.06 -7.72 39.09
C PRO A 453 -8.96 -7.30 37.92
N LEU A 454 -10.19 -7.82 37.89
CA LEU A 454 -11.21 -7.45 36.90
C LEU A 454 -12.48 -6.96 37.61
N GLU A 455 -12.89 -5.72 37.31
CA GLU A 455 -14.16 -5.16 37.77
C GLU A 455 -15.37 -5.81 37.07
N ALA A 456 -16.54 -5.74 37.71
CA ALA A 456 -17.79 -6.15 37.10
C ALA A 456 -18.09 -5.32 35.84
N THR A 457 -18.68 -5.94 34.81
CA THR A 457 -19.05 -5.23 33.58
C THR A 457 -20.13 -4.17 33.88
N LYS A 458 -19.75 -2.90 33.86
CA LYS A 458 -20.67 -1.77 34.08
C LYS A 458 -21.83 -1.80 33.07
N PRO A 459 -23.09 -1.64 33.51
CA PRO A 459 -24.26 -1.62 32.62
C PRO A 459 -24.30 -0.35 31.77
N SER A 460 -24.99 -0.39 30.63
CA SER A 460 -25.39 0.82 29.91
C SER A 460 -26.73 1.32 30.45
N PRO A 461 -26.95 2.64 30.61
CA PRO A 461 -28.22 3.18 31.10
C PRO A 461 -29.41 2.92 30.18
N ILE A 462 -29.17 2.53 28.93
CA ILE A 462 -30.19 2.25 27.91
C ILE A 462 -29.80 1.01 27.10
N THR A 463 -30.78 0.13 26.87
CA THR A 463 -30.57 -1.20 26.25
C THR A 463 -31.31 -1.40 24.93
N GLU A 464 -32.29 -0.55 24.63
CA GLU A 464 -33.11 -0.55 23.41
C GLU A 464 -33.13 0.87 22.81
N GLY A 465 -33.29 1.02 21.49
CA GLY A 465 -33.28 2.31 20.77
C GLY A 465 -31.94 3.08 20.77
N TYR A 466 -30.93 2.61 21.50
CA TYR A 466 -29.73 3.38 21.86
C TYR A 466 -28.81 3.84 20.72
N ARG A 467 -28.99 3.35 19.49
CA ARG A 467 -28.07 3.65 18.38
C ARG A 467 -28.30 5.04 17.79
N ASN A 468 -27.44 5.99 18.14
CA ASN A 468 -27.36 7.33 17.52
C ASN A 468 -26.82 7.32 16.06
N LYS A 469 -26.39 6.17 15.53
CA LYS A 469 -26.03 5.98 14.10
C LYS A 469 -26.47 4.60 13.57
N SER A 470 -27.21 4.57 12.47
CA SER A 470 -27.52 3.35 11.71
C SER A 470 -27.21 3.54 10.23
N SER A 471 -26.54 2.56 9.64
CA SER A 471 -26.29 2.48 8.19
C SER A 471 -27.13 1.33 7.64
N PHE A 472 -27.94 1.63 6.62
CA PHE A 472 -28.82 0.67 5.95
C PHE A 472 -28.44 0.58 4.49
N SER A 473 -28.30 -0.64 4.00
CA SER A 473 -27.79 -0.91 2.67
C SER A 473 -28.93 -1.43 1.76
N ILE A 474 -28.67 -1.54 0.46
CA ILE A 474 -29.73 -1.72 -0.55
C ILE A 474 -29.46 -2.97 -1.40
N ASN A 475 -30.41 -3.91 -1.42
CA ASN A 475 -30.37 -5.16 -2.21
C ASN A 475 -31.80 -5.74 -2.33
N LYS A 476 -31.96 -6.85 -3.03
CA LYS A 476 -33.17 -7.67 -3.15
C LYS A 476 -33.75 -8.08 -1.80
N GLY A 477 -35.04 -7.84 -1.62
CA GLY A 477 -35.78 -8.13 -0.40
C GLY A 477 -36.40 -9.53 -0.37
N LEU A 478 -37.02 -9.86 0.77
CA LEU A 478 -37.86 -11.05 0.94
C LEU A 478 -39.11 -11.06 0.04
N ASP A 479 -39.55 -9.89 -0.43
CA ASP A 479 -40.61 -9.69 -1.43
C ASP A 479 -40.10 -9.83 -2.89
N GLY A 480 -38.83 -10.16 -3.07
CA GLY A 480 -38.17 -10.25 -4.37
C GLY A 480 -37.83 -8.89 -5.00
N ASN A 481 -38.14 -7.76 -4.35
CA ASN A 481 -37.89 -6.43 -4.91
C ASN A 481 -36.44 -6.01 -4.69
N GLU A 482 -35.74 -5.71 -5.78
CA GLU A 482 -34.29 -5.39 -5.85
C GLU A 482 -33.88 -4.12 -5.10
N LYS A 483 -34.85 -3.27 -4.76
CA LYS A 483 -34.63 -2.00 -4.06
C LYS A 483 -35.29 -2.08 -2.67
N THR A 484 -34.74 -2.94 -1.82
CA THR A 484 -35.12 -3.10 -0.41
C THR A 484 -34.04 -2.49 0.48
N VAL A 485 -34.44 -1.65 1.42
CA VAL A 485 -33.54 -0.93 2.34
C VAL A 485 -33.59 -1.60 3.70
N GLY A 486 -32.43 -1.88 4.27
CA GLY A 486 -32.35 -2.58 5.54
C GLY A 486 -30.94 -3.03 5.85
N LEU A 487 -30.82 -4.22 6.40
CA LEU A 487 -29.55 -4.83 6.75
C LEU A 487 -29.47 -6.21 6.11
N PHE A 488 -28.29 -6.60 5.66
CA PHE A 488 -28.14 -7.84 4.92
C PHE A 488 -28.29 -9.07 5.84
N ALA A 489 -29.05 -10.06 5.38
CA ALA A 489 -29.10 -11.39 6.00
C ALA A 489 -28.86 -12.48 4.96
N GLY A 490 -28.04 -13.49 5.31
CA GLY A 490 -27.69 -14.56 4.39
C GLY A 490 -26.32 -15.16 4.65
N ARG A 491 -25.82 -15.94 3.69
CA ARG A 491 -24.53 -16.64 3.78
C ARG A 491 -23.87 -16.75 2.40
N GLY A 492 -22.81 -15.98 2.16
CA GLY A 492 -21.87 -16.19 1.05
C GLY A 492 -22.46 -16.13 -0.36
N ARG A 493 -23.02 -17.22 -0.89
CA ARG A 493 -23.33 -17.41 -2.32
C ARG A 493 -24.28 -16.33 -2.85
N ARG A 494 -24.05 -15.85 -4.09
CA ARG A 494 -24.65 -14.66 -4.73
C ARG A 494 -26.16 -14.59 -4.50
N TYR A 495 -26.85 -15.69 -4.79
CA TYR A 495 -28.31 -15.78 -4.78
C TYR A 495 -28.93 -15.99 -3.38
N ASN A 496 -28.13 -16.08 -2.32
CA ASN A 496 -28.58 -16.21 -0.92
C ASN A 496 -28.30 -14.97 -0.07
N ILE A 497 -28.03 -13.84 -0.72
CA ILE A 497 -27.89 -12.52 -0.11
C ILE A 497 -29.21 -11.75 -0.29
N ILE A 498 -29.82 -11.33 0.81
CA ILE A 498 -31.02 -10.49 0.77
C ILE A 498 -30.93 -9.33 1.77
N CYS A 499 -31.53 -8.21 1.42
CA CYS A 499 -31.78 -7.12 2.35
C CYS A 499 -33.01 -7.44 3.19
N VAL A 500 -32.85 -7.38 4.51
CA VAL A 500 -33.93 -7.62 5.48
C VAL A 500 -34.21 -6.33 6.24
N PRO A 501 -35.45 -5.83 6.25
CA PRO A 501 -35.84 -4.66 7.04
C PRO A 501 -35.51 -4.84 8.52
N ALA A 502 -34.97 -3.78 9.12
CA ALA A 502 -34.37 -3.80 10.46
C ALA A 502 -35.40 -3.64 11.60
N ASP A 503 -36.69 -3.76 11.33
CA ASP A 503 -37.81 -3.45 12.23
C ASP A 503 -37.83 -4.26 13.54
N ARG A 504 -37.07 -5.36 13.62
CA ARG A 504 -36.89 -6.15 14.86
C ARG A 504 -35.56 -5.91 15.56
N CYS A 505 -34.68 -5.07 15.02
CA CYS A 505 -33.39 -4.72 15.62
C CYS A 505 -33.60 -3.68 16.72
N ILE A 506 -34.04 -4.14 17.89
CA ILE A 506 -34.36 -3.33 19.09
C ILE A 506 -33.27 -2.36 19.55
N ASN A 507 -32.03 -2.46 19.05
CA ASN A 507 -30.97 -1.48 19.31
C ASN A 507 -31.08 -0.20 18.46
N MET A 508 -31.90 -0.18 17.41
CA MET A 508 -32.10 0.99 16.54
C MET A 508 -33.35 1.78 16.95
N PRO A 509 -33.31 3.13 16.95
CA PRO A 509 -34.49 3.94 17.22
C PRO A 509 -35.44 3.93 16.02
N GLU A 510 -36.75 4.00 16.30
CA GLU A 510 -37.80 4.01 15.27
C GLU A 510 -37.65 5.16 14.26
N ALA A 511 -37.03 6.28 14.66
CA ALA A 511 -36.70 7.39 13.75
C ALA A 511 -35.75 6.95 12.60
N HIS A 512 -34.79 6.05 12.86
CA HIS A 512 -33.92 5.50 11.81
C HIS A 512 -34.67 4.53 10.89
N LEU A 513 -35.57 3.73 11.48
CA LEU A 513 -36.40 2.77 10.74
C LEU A 513 -37.41 3.49 9.83
N GLN A 514 -38.03 4.56 10.31
CA GLN A 514 -38.95 5.40 9.54
C GLN A 514 -38.27 6.00 8.31
N VAL A 515 -37.06 6.59 8.46
CA VAL A 515 -36.28 7.12 7.32
C VAL A 515 -35.95 6.00 6.33
N ALA A 516 -35.51 4.83 6.81
CA ALA A 516 -35.19 3.70 5.93
C ALA A 516 -36.43 3.20 5.14
N ARG A 517 -37.61 3.13 5.76
CA ARG A 517 -38.88 2.75 5.10
C ARG A 517 -39.31 3.76 4.04
N LEU A 518 -39.22 5.07 4.31
CA LEU A 518 -39.59 6.10 3.34
C LEU A 518 -38.57 6.23 2.21
N TYR A 519 -37.28 6.08 2.51
CA TYR A 519 -36.25 5.99 1.49
C TYR A 519 -36.46 4.78 0.57
N GLN A 520 -36.86 3.62 1.12
CA GLN A 520 -37.25 2.46 0.32
C GLN A 520 -38.40 2.79 -0.64
N GLN A 521 -39.42 3.51 -0.17
CA GLN A 521 -40.53 3.96 -1.02
C GLN A 521 -40.03 4.88 -2.14
N TYR A 522 -39.13 5.82 -1.86
CA TYR A 522 -38.50 6.67 -2.87
C TYR A 522 -37.73 5.85 -3.91
N ILE A 523 -36.71 5.07 -3.51
CA ILE A 523 -35.85 4.37 -4.48
C ILE A 523 -36.63 3.32 -5.29
N ARG A 524 -37.70 2.72 -4.74
CA ARG A 524 -38.56 1.81 -5.50
C ARG A 524 -39.23 2.51 -6.69
N SER A 525 -39.53 3.81 -6.59
CA SER A 525 -40.06 4.64 -7.68
C SER A 525 -39.01 5.17 -8.67
N SER A 526 -37.75 5.35 -8.26
CA SER A 526 -36.66 5.78 -9.16
C SER A 526 -36.39 4.70 -10.24
N PRO A 527 -36.11 5.07 -11.51
CA PRO A 527 -35.78 4.10 -12.55
C PRO A 527 -34.40 3.44 -12.34
N LEU A 528 -33.53 4.04 -11.52
CA LEU A 528 -32.16 3.58 -11.33
C LEU A 528 -32.10 2.29 -10.46
N PRO A 529 -31.23 1.30 -10.78
CA PRO A 529 -31.11 0.08 -9.97
C PRO A 529 -30.40 0.29 -8.63
N ALA A 530 -30.49 -0.71 -7.75
CA ALA A 530 -29.60 -0.83 -6.60
C ALA A 530 -28.17 -1.22 -7.06
N CYS A 531 -27.14 -0.73 -6.37
CA CYS A 531 -25.75 -1.10 -6.62
C CYS A 531 -25.20 -1.89 -5.42
N ILE A 532 -25.13 -3.20 -5.60
CA ILE A 532 -24.73 -4.19 -4.60
C ILE A 532 -23.23 -4.47 -4.77
N LEU A 533 -22.86 -5.00 -5.93
CA LEU A 533 -21.49 -5.22 -6.40
C LEU A 533 -21.26 -4.33 -7.63
N PHE A 534 -20.10 -3.66 -7.71
CA PHE A 534 -19.87 -2.64 -8.75
C PHE A 534 -19.80 -3.19 -10.19
N HIS A 535 -19.60 -4.50 -10.38
CA HIS A 535 -19.65 -5.15 -11.70
C HIS A 535 -21.07 -5.46 -12.18
N GLU A 536 -22.05 -5.46 -11.29
CA GLU A 536 -23.47 -5.61 -11.61
C GLU A 536 -24.11 -4.25 -11.98
N GLY A 537 -23.39 -3.14 -11.75
CA GLY A 537 -23.83 -1.78 -12.03
C GLY A 537 -24.81 -1.24 -10.98
N GLY A 538 -25.84 -0.54 -11.45
CA GLY A 538 -26.81 0.18 -10.61
C GLY A 538 -26.24 1.44 -9.96
N HIS A 539 -27.03 2.11 -9.10
CA HIS A 539 -26.64 3.39 -8.49
C HIS A 539 -26.90 3.49 -6.98
N TRP A 540 -28.06 3.04 -6.49
CA TRP A 540 -28.42 3.20 -5.07
C TRP A 540 -27.64 2.22 -4.17
N ARG A 541 -26.75 2.69 -3.29
CA ARG A 541 -25.90 1.81 -2.43
C ARG A 541 -26.35 1.70 -0.97
N GLU A 542 -26.40 2.83 -0.28
CA GLU A 542 -26.58 2.90 1.18
C GLU A 542 -27.29 4.19 1.59
N ILE A 543 -27.96 4.16 2.73
CA ILE A 543 -28.39 5.33 3.50
C ILE A 543 -27.89 5.21 4.95
N THR A 544 -27.14 6.19 5.41
CA THR A 544 -26.72 6.32 6.80
C THR A 544 -27.53 7.42 7.49
N ILE A 545 -28.15 7.11 8.62
CA ILE A 545 -28.84 8.07 9.47
C ILE A 545 -28.09 8.21 10.80
N ARG A 546 -27.91 9.47 11.24
CA ARG A 546 -27.46 9.83 12.59
C ARG A 546 -28.56 10.61 13.32
N THR A 547 -28.63 10.45 14.63
CA THR A 547 -29.48 11.22 15.56
C THR A 547 -28.67 11.75 16.74
N ASN A 548 -29.24 12.69 17.48
CA ASN A 548 -28.79 13.10 18.82
C ASN A 548 -29.93 12.92 19.84
N MET A 549 -29.65 13.16 21.13
CA MET A 549 -30.67 13.12 22.18
C MET A 549 -31.74 14.22 22.06
N ALA A 550 -31.54 15.26 21.25
CA ALA A 550 -32.53 16.31 20.98
C ALA A 550 -33.54 15.94 19.88
N GLY A 551 -33.31 14.84 19.13
CA GLY A 551 -34.17 14.38 18.05
C GLY A 551 -33.83 14.92 16.65
N ASP A 552 -32.71 15.63 16.50
CA ASP A 552 -32.16 15.98 15.19
C ASP A 552 -31.84 14.74 14.36
N LYS A 553 -31.90 14.87 13.03
CA LYS A 553 -31.69 13.77 12.09
C LYS A 553 -30.82 14.20 10.93
N MET A 554 -29.60 13.67 10.86
CA MET A 554 -28.72 13.81 9.70
C MET A 554 -28.84 12.55 8.84
N VAL A 555 -29.27 12.71 7.59
CA VAL A 555 -29.40 11.64 6.59
C VAL A 555 -28.33 11.79 5.53
N ILE A 556 -27.62 10.70 5.23
CA ILE A 556 -26.50 10.65 4.28
C ILE A 556 -26.79 9.54 3.27
N ILE A 557 -26.87 9.86 1.98
CA ILE A 557 -27.15 8.92 0.90
C ILE A 557 -25.88 8.64 0.10
N THR A 558 -25.52 7.36 -0.02
CA THR A 558 -24.33 6.91 -0.76
C THR A 558 -24.74 6.32 -2.11
N PHE A 559 -24.15 6.85 -3.18
CA PHE A 559 -24.55 6.63 -4.56
C PHE A 559 -23.34 6.23 -5.42
N PHE A 560 -23.51 5.26 -6.33
CA PHE A 560 -22.50 4.95 -7.35
C PHE A 560 -22.76 5.82 -8.59
N PRO A 561 -21.81 6.68 -9.03
CA PRO A 561 -22.02 7.49 -10.24
C PRO A 561 -22.07 6.62 -11.49
N GLY A 562 -21.14 5.67 -11.64
CA GLY A 562 -21.07 4.80 -12.81
C GLY A 562 -20.90 5.60 -14.10
N GLN A 563 -21.84 5.45 -15.03
CA GLN A 563 -21.87 6.19 -16.31
C GLN A 563 -22.91 7.33 -16.32
N LEU A 564 -23.50 7.69 -15.18
CA LEU A 564 -24.50 8.77 -15.10
C LEU A 564 -23.83 10.14 -15.32
N SER A 565 -24.49 11.04 -16.06
CA SER A 565 -23.95 12.39 -16.24
C SER A 565 -24.04 13.22 -14.95
N GLN A 566 -23.28 14.32 -14.88
CA GLN A 566 -23.40 15.28 -13.78
C GLN A 566 -24.80 15.88 -13.69
N GLU A 567 -25.43 16.18 -14.84
CA GLU A 567 -26.78 16.73 -14.91
C GLU A 567 -27.83 15.73 -14.38
N ASP A 568 -27.72 14.45 -14.75
CA ASP A 568 -28.60 13.39 -14.23
C ASP A 568 -28.43 13.21 -12.71
N MET A 569 -27.20 13.29 -12.20
CA MET A 569 -26.92 13.23 -10.76
C MET A 569 -27.53 14.44 -10.02
N ASP A 570 -27.45 15.65 -10.58
CA ASP A 570 -28.05 16.84 -9.97
C ASP A 570 -29.59 16.83 -10.04
N VAL A 571 -30.16 16.18 -11.07
CA VAL A 571 -31.59 15.85 -11.14
C VAL A 571 -32.02 14.87 -10.04
N GLU A 572 -31.27 13.79 -9.78
CA GLU A 572 -31.59 12.86 -8.68
C GLU A 572 -31.40 13.50 -7.29
N LYS A 573 -30.38 14.36 -7.09
CA LYS A 573 -30.23 15.17 -5.86
C LYS A 573 -31.45 16.07 -5.65
N SER A 574 -31.94 16.72 -6.70
CA SER A 574 -33.12 17.60 -6.63
C SER A 574 -34.38 16.82 -6.24
N LYS A 575 -34.58 15.62 -6.80
CA LYS A 575 -35.69 14.71 -6.43
C LYS A 575 -35.61 14.23 -4.99
N LEU A 576 -34.41 14.01 -4.45
CA LEU A 576 -34.20 13.64 -3.04
C LEU A 576 -34.59 14.78 -2.09
N VAL A 577 -34.23 16.03 -2.40
CA VAL A 577 -34.66 17.20 -1.63
C VAL A 577 -36.19 17.32 -1.65
N GLU A 578 -36.79 17.26 -2.84
CA GLU A 578 -38.25 17.32 -3.00
C GLU A 578 -38.94 16.23 -2.16
N PHE A 579 -38.51 14.97 -2.27
CA PHE A 579 -39.11 13.85 -1.53
C PHE A 579 -39.02 14.01 -0.01
N PHE A 580 -37.85 14.42 0.53
CA PHE A 580 -37.62 14.47 1.97
C PHE A 580 -38.08 15.76 2.66
N ILE A 581 -38.15 16.88 1.95
CA ILE A 581 -38.44 18.20 2.55
C ILE A 581 -39.86 18.67 2.24
N HIS A 582 -40.38 18.35 1.05
CA HIS A 582 -41.69 18.83 0.57
C HIS A 582 -42.71 17.70 0.41
N GLY A 583 -42.27 16.53 -0.05
CA GLY A 583 -43.06 15.32 -0.30
C GLY A 583 -43.19 14.37 0.91
N PRO A 584 -43.46 13.06 0.66
CA PRO A 584 -43.80 12.09 1.70
C PRO A 584 -42.75 11.88 2.80
N GLY A 585 -41.46 12.09 2.49
CA GLY A 585 -40.36 11.96 3.45
C GLY A 585 -40.36 13.03 4.55
N LYS A 586 -41.11 14.14 4.37
CA LYS A 586 -41.21 15.27 5.30
C LYS A 586 -41.59 14.86 6.73
N VAL A 587 -42.36 13.77 6.89
CA VAL A 587 -42.77 13.25 8.21
C VAL A 587 -41.59 12.77 9.08
N CYS A 588 -40.42 12.51 8.49
CA CYS A 588 -39.21 12.21 9.26
C CYS A 588 -38.59 13.44 9.94
N ASN A 589 -38.94 14.67 9.53
CA ASN A 589 -38.41 15.93 10.05
C ASN A 589 -36.87 15.90 10.16
N ILE A 590 -36.18 15.88 9.02
CA ILE A 590 -34.72 15.75 8.96
C ILE A 590 -34.04 17.13 9.10
N THR A 591 -32.96 17.18 9.89
CA THR A 591 -32.16 18.38 10.14
C THR A 591 -31.10 18.59 9.07
N SER A 592 -30.60 17.50 8.47
CA SER A 592 -29.58 17.53 7.40
C SER A 592 -29.88 16.45 6.34
N LEU A 593 -29.73 16.79 5.06
CA LEU A 593 -29.72 15.84 3.95
C LEU A 593 -28.39 15.95 3.18
N TYR A 594 -27.66 14.85 3.10
CA TYR A 594 -26.36 14.72 2.46
C TYR A 594 -26.36 13.68 1.35
N PHE A 595 -25.53 13.90 0.33
CA PHE A 595 -25.30 13.00 -0.79
C PHE A 595 -23.79 12.78 -1.00
N GLN A 596 -23.38 11.53 -1.22
CA GLN A 596 -22.00 11.15 -1.49
C GLN A 596 -21.95 10.24 -2.72
N ALA A 597 -21.44 10.77 -3.83
CA ALA A 597 -21.07 9.95 -5.00
C ALA A 597 -19.73 9.26 -4.71
N SER A 598 -19.68 7.92 -4.79
CA SER A 598 -18.48 7.13 -4.52
C SER A 598 -18.40 5.90 -5.41
N GLU A 599 -17.31 5.79 -6.16
CA GLU A 599 -16.99 4.62 -7.00
C GLU A 599 -16.47 3.42 -6.21
N LYS A 600 -16.01 3.63 -4.98
CA LYS A 600 -15.37 2.62 -4.14
C LYS A 600 -16.31 2.12 -3.04
N THR A 601 -16.03 0.92 -2.53
CA THR A 601 -16.75 0.33 -1.37
C THR A 601 -16.56 1.16 -0.10
N ARG A 602 -15.44 1.89 0.00
CA ARG A 602 -15.10 2.85 1.06
C ARG A 602 -14.25 3.97 0.43
N SER A 603 -14.56 5.21 0.79
CA SER A 603 -13.86 6.42 0.35
C SER A 603 -13.77 7.39 1.53
N SER A 604 -12.68 8.14 1.62
CA SER A 604 -12.57 9.31 2.51
C SER A 604 -13.31 10.53 1.93
N HIS A 605 -13.60 11.55 2.75
CA HIS A 605 -14.19 12.80 2.28
C HIS A 605 -13.35 13.52 1.20
N LEU A 606 -12.04 13.27 1.14
CA LEU A 606 -11.13 13.80 0.12
C LEU A 606 -11.26 13.07 -1.24
N GLU A 607 -11.69 11.80 -1.23
CA GLU A 607 -11.93 11.01 -2.44
C GLU A 607 -13.38 11.12 -2.93
N ALA A 608 -14.32 11.30 -1.99
CA ALA A 608 -15.76 11.36 -2.25
C ALA A 608 -16.41 12.37 -1.27
N PRO A 609 -16.52 13.66 -1.64
CA PRO A 609 -16.99 14.69 -0.73
C PRO A 609 -18.49 14.57 -0.41
N PHE A 610 -18.84 14.84 0.85
CA PHE A 610 -20.23 14.89 1.32
C PHE A 610 -20.89 16.21 0.90
N GLN A 611 -21.81 16.14 -0.06
CA GLN A 611 -22.55 17.29 -0.59
C GLN A 611 -23.81 17.51 0.27
N LEU A 612 -23.89 18.66 0.97
CA LEU A 612 -25.10 19.06 1.71
C LEU A 612 -26.16 19.49 0.69
N LEU A 613 -27.30 18.79 0.66
CA LEU A 613 -28.43 19.11 -0.22
C LEU A 613 -29.47 19.99 0.47
N HIS A 614 -29.66 19.83 1.78
CA HIS A 614 -30.62 20.62 2.56
C HIS A 614 -30.29 20.62 4.07
N GLY A 615 -30.65 21.71 4.75
CA GLY A 615 -30.61 21.82 6.20
C GLY A 615 -29.25 22.22 6.76
N GLU A 616 -29.01 21.89 8.03
CA GLU A 616 -27.78 22.24 8.74
C GLU A 616 -26.64 21.27 8.40
N PRO A 617 -25.38 21.72 8.26
CA PRO A 617 -24.24 20.84 7.98
C PRO A 617 -23.88 19.88 9.13
N TYR A 618 -24.28 20.19 10.36
CA TYR A 618 -23.90 19.45 11.55
C TYR A 618 -25.10 19.25 12.50
N ILE A 619 -25.12 18.12 13.21
CA ILE A 619 -25.96 17.95 14.41
C ILE A 619 -25.07 18.03 15.66
N TYR A 620 -25.67 18.30 16.82
CA TYR A 620 -24.93 18.45 18.08
C TYR A 620 -25.41 17.46 19.13
N GLU A 621 -24.53 16.64 19.68
CA GLU A 621 -24.86 15.71 20.77
C GLU A 621 -24.37 16.26 22.12
N THR A 622 -25.05 15.90 23.21
CA THR A 622 -24.59 16.18 24.59
C THR A 622 -24.14 14.90 25.28
N CYS A 623 -22.97 14.93 25.92
CA CYS A 623 -22.38 13.78 26.61
C CYS A 623 -21.55 14.28 27.81
N LEU A 624 -21.84 13.79 29.02
CA LEU A 624 -21.30 14.27 30.31
C LEU A 624 -21.37 15.80 30.46
N GLY A 625 -22.50 16.39 30.06
CA GLY A 625 -22.73 17.84 30.10
C GLY A 625 -21.91 18.66 29.08
N ARG A 626 -21.12 18.03 28.21
CA ARG A 626 -20.37 18.66 27.12
C ARG A 626 -21.08 18.50 25.79
N ARG A 627 -21.00 19.52 24.93
CA ARG A 627 -21.66 19.57 23.60
C ARG A 627 -20.67 19.31 22.47
N PHE A 628 -20.99 18.38 21.58
CA PHE A 628 -20.10 17.96 20.47
C PHE A 628 -20.78 18.12 19.11
N ARG A 629 -20.12 18.81 18.17
CA ARG A 629 -20.44 18.85 16.74
C ARG A 629 -20.20 17.47 16.13
N ILE A 630 -21.16 16.97 15.37
CA ILE A 630 -21.13 15.66 14.70
C ILE A 630 -21.20 15.87 13.19
N SER A 631 -20.06 15.71 12.51
CA SER A 631 -19.96 15.80 11.04
C SER A 631 -20.33 14.48 10.33
N PRO A 632 -20.66 14.50 9.02
CA PRO A 632 -21.08 13.32 8.26
C PRO A 632 -20.10 12.12 8.32
N GLU A 633 -18.79 12.39 8.22
CA GLU A 633 -17.74 11.36 8.33
C GLU A 633 -17.44 10.98 9.79
N ALA A 634 -17.53 11.95 10.70
CA ALA A 634 -16.96 11.91 12.05
C ALA A 634 -17.27 10.63 12.86
N PHE A 635 -16.25 10.11 13.55
CA PHE A 635 -16.46 9.08 14.55
C PHE A 635 -17.03 9.69 15.84
N PHE A 636 -18.08 9.06 16.36
CA PHE A 636 -18.67 9.33 17.65
C PHE A 636 -19.23 8.01 18.20
N GLN A 637 -19.20 7.82 19.52
CA GLN A 637 -19.58 6.54 20.12
C GLN A 637 -21.07 6.24 19.90
N THR A 638 -21.39 5.04 19.40
CA THR A 638 -22.73 4.75 18.83
C THR A 638 -23.86 4.58 19.86
N ASN A 639 -23.58 4.80 21.15
CA ASN A 639 -24.54 4.81 22.25
C ASN A 639 -24.09 5.93 23.21
N THR A 640 -24.76 7.08 23.20
CA THR A 640 -24.33 8.27 23.94
C THR A 640 -24.24 7.99 25.44
N LEU A 641 -25.30 7.46 26.07
CA LEU A 641 -25.31 7.15 27.51
C LEU A 641 -24.37 5.99 27.88
N GLY A 642 -24.10 5.07 26.96
CA GLY A 642 -23.05 4.06 27.11
C GLY A 642 -21.64 4.63 27.04
N ALA A 643 -21.44 5.70 26.26
CA ALA A 643 -20.19 6.44 26.19
C ALA A 643 -19.96 7.27 27.46
N GLU A 644 -21.00 7.85 28.06
CA GLU A 644 -20.90 8.53 29.37
C GLU A 644 -20.32 7.61 30.46
N VAL A 645 -20.80 6.37 30.56
CA VAL A 645 -20.27 5.37 31.51
C VAL A 645 -18.81 5.01 31.19
N LEU A 646 -18.43 4.95 29.92
CA LEU A 646 -17.03 4.72 29.50
C LEU A 646 -16.14 5.91 29.89
N TYR A 647 -16.51 7.13 29.51
CA TYR A 647 -15.73 8.34 29.75
C TYR A 647 -15.62 8.66 31.25
N GLN A 648 -16.68 8.43 32.03
CA GLN A 648 -16.60 8.51 33.49
C GLN A 648 -15.62 7.45 34.04
N THR A 649 -15.66 6.21 33.55
CA THR A 649 -14.70 5.17 33.97
C THR A 649 -13.25 5.53 33.59
N ILE A 650 -13.03 6.21 32.46
CA ILE A 650 -11.71 6.75 32.10
C ILE A 650 -11.32 7.85 33.08
N ALA A 651 -12.22 8.77 33.44
CA ALA A 651 -11.95 9.79 34.48
C ALA A 651 -11.54 9.13 35.81
N ASP A 652 -12.38 8.22 36.33
CA ASP A 652 -12.18 7.50 37.60
C ASP A 652 -10.81 6.78 37.66
N THR A 653 -10.41 6.13 36.56
CA THR A 653 -9.20 5.28 36.51
C THR A 653 -7.94 6.03 36.07
N SER A 654 -8.08 7.11 35.29
CA SER A 654 -6.97 7.95 34.85
C SER A 654 -6.26 8.65 36.01
N GLY A 655 -6.97 8.92 37.11
CA GLY A 655 -6.41 9.52 38.33
C GLY A 655 -5.67 10.84 38.07
N VAL A 656 -6.12 11.60 37.07
CA VAL A 656 -5.53 12.88 36.67
C VAL A 656 -5.76 13.97 37.74
N THR A 657 -4.88 14.95 37.72
CA THR A 657 -4.85 16.10 38.64
C THR A 657 -4.78 17.40 37.84
N ALA A 658 -5.08 18.54 38.48
CA ALA A 658 -4.99 19.86 37.87
C ALA A 658 -3.56 20.24 37.38
N ASP A 659 -2.53 19.46 37.73
CA ASP A 659 -1.16 19.61 37.22
C ASP A 659 -0.81 18.64 36.08
N THR A 660 -1.61 17.60 35.85
CA THR A 660 -1.39 16.61 34.78
C THR A 660 -1.50 17.23 33.40
N THR A 661 -0.61 16.86 32.47
CA THR A 661 -0.86 16.98 31.03
C THR A 661 -1.44 15.68 30.49
N LEU A 662 -2.64 15.75 29.92
CA LEU A 662 -3.35 14.63 29.32
C LEU A 662 -2.97 14.49 27.84
N LEU A 663 -2.61 13.28 27.43
CA LEU A 663 -2.29 12.91 26.06
C LEU A 663 -3.37 11.97 25.51
N ASP A 664 -4.26 12.48 24.64
CA ASP A 664 -5.43 11.78 24.10
C ASP A 664 -5.15 11.28 22.67
N ILE A 665 -4.88 9.98 22.51
CA ILE A 665 -4.33 9.39 21.29
C ILE A 665 -5.41 8.59 20.55
N CYS A 666 -5.59 8.89 19.25
CA CYS A 666 -6.78 8.53 18.47
C CYS A 666 -8.04 9.19 19.05
N CYS A 667 -7.94 10.47 19.43
CA CYS A 667 -8.99 11.22 20.12
C CYS A 667 -10.26 11.48 19.29
N GLY A 668 -10.23 11.22 17.98
CA GLY A 668 -11.35 11.46 17.08
C GLY A 668 -11.80 12.92 17.14
N THR A 669 -13.05 13.14 17.54
CA THR A 669 -13.68 14.46 17.72
C THR A 669 -13.40 15.12 19.07
N GLY A 670 -12.35 14.68 19.77
CA GLY A 670 -11.86 15.25 21.04
C GLY A 670 -12.64 14.82 22.29
N THR A 671 -13.50 13.80 22.19
CA THR A 671 -14.49 13.46 23.22
C THR A 671 -13.90 13.19 24.62
N ILE A 672 -12.82 12.43 24.71
CA ILE A 672 -12.19 12.06 25.99
C ILE A 672 -11.49 13.28 26.59
N GLY A 673 -10.60 13.92 25.81
CA GLY A 673 -9.88 15.12 26.22
C GLY A 673 -10.79 16.25 26.70
N ILE A 674 -11.88 16.56 25.99
CA ILE A 674 -12.79 17.67 26.32
C ILE A 674 -13.63 17.37 27.58
N VAL A 675 -13.99 16.11 27.82
CA VAL A 675 -14.61 15.70 29.10
C VAL A 675 -13.64 15.95 30.26
N LEU A 676 -12.39 15.52 30.11
CA LEU A 676 -11.37 15.60 31.16
C LEU A 676 -10.71 16.97 31.32
N ALA A 677 -10.91 17.89 30.38
CA ALA A 677 -10.19 19.18 30.29
C ALA A 677 -10.22 20.04 31.57
N ASN A 678 -11.32 20.05 32.31
CA ASN A 678 -11.44 20.81 33.57
C ASN A 678 -10.69 20.16 34.75
N SER A 679 -10.26 18.91 34.62
CA SER A 679 -9.57 18.14 35.65
C SER A 679 -8.06 18.07 35.42
N VAL A 680 -7.54 18.75 34.38
CA VAL A 680 -6.14 18.66 33.94
C VAL A 680 -5.55 20.03 33.60
N LYS A 681 -4.22 20.12 33.57
CA LYS A 681 -3.49 21.35 33.22
C LYS A 681 -3.60 21.68 31.75
N LYS A 682 -3.41 20.68 30.89
CA LYS A 682 -3.46 20.76 29.43
C LYS A 682 -3.91 19.43 28.83
N VAL A 683 -4.66 19.50 27.74
CA VAL A 683 -4.99 18.35 26.87
C VAL A 683 -4.20 18.48 25.57
N ILE A 684 -3.59 17.39 25.11
CA ILE A 684 -2.98 17.28 23.78
C ILE A 684 -3.60 16.06 23.07
N GLY A 685 -4.46 16.31 22.10
CA GLY A 685 -5.10 15.29 21.28
C GLY A 685 -4.31 15.00 20.00
N VAL A 686 -4.29 13.74 19.56
CA VAL A 686 -3.67 13.32 18.30
C VAL A 686 -4.62 12.43 17.50
N GLU A 687 -4.98 12.86 16.29
CA GLU A 687 -5.92 12.17 15.40
C GLU A 687 -5.46 12.28 13.93
N VAL A 688 -5.72 11.23 13.13
CA VAL A 688 -5.28 11.13 11.73
C VAL A 688 -6.30 11.69 10.74
N ALA A 689 -7.59 11.71 11.09
CA ALA A 689 -8.65 12.29 10.27
C ALA A 689 -8.74 13.82 10.47
N SER A 690 -8.36 14.59 9.46
CA SER A 690 -8.40 16.07 9.46
C SER A 690 -9.77 16.63 9.87
N GLN A 691 -10.86 16.08 9.34
CA GLN A 691 -12.22 16.51 9.67
C GLN A 691 -12.58 16.30 11.15
N ALA A 692 -12.06 15.25 11.77
CA ALA A 692 -12.27 14.96 13.19
C ALA A 692 -11.43 15.89 14.10
N VAL A 693 -10.24 16.30 13.65
CA VAL A 693 -9.45 17.35 14.32
C VAL A 693 -10.12 18.73 14.21
N GLU A 694 -10.73 19.05 13.07
CA GLU A 694 -11.55 20.27 12.94
C GLU A 694 -12.74 20.23 13.90
N ASP A 695 -13.47 19.11 13.94
CA ASP A 695 -14.53 18.87 14.94
C ASP A 695 -14.00 19.04 16.37
N ALA A 696 -12.84 18.46 16.72
CA ALA A 696 -12.26 18.53 18.07
C ALA A 696 -11.93 19.96 18.50
N ASN A 697 -11.33 20.77 17.61
CA ASN A 697 -11.05 22.19 17.89
C ASN A 697 -12.35 22.99 18.07
N VAL A 698 -13.35 22.78 17.22
CA VAL A 698 -14.67 23.43 17.36
C VAL A 698 -15.37 22.97 18.64
N ASN A 699 -15.23 21.70 19.03
CA ASN A 699 -15.79 21.14 20.25
C ASN A 699 -15.14 21.73 21.50
N ALA A 700 -13.83 22.01 21.50
CA ALA A 700 -13.18 22.68 22.62
C ALA A 700 -13.77 24.10 22.83
N VAL A 701 -13.88 24.89 21.75
CA VAL A 701 -14.49 26.23 21.76
C VAL A 701 -15.95 26.18 22.24
N LEU A 702 -16.75 25.21 21.75
CA LEU A 702 -18.16 25.01 22.16
C LEU A 702 -18.34 24.68 23.65
N ASN A 703 -17.29 24.18 24.32
CA ASN A 703 -17.31 23.80 25.73
C ASN A 703 -16.52 24.75 26.64
N ALA A 704 -16.08 25.90 26.11
CA ALA A 704 -15.19 26.86 26.78
C ALA A 704 -13.91 26.20 27.34
N VAL A 705 -13.33 25.28 26.56
CA VAL A 705 -12.06 24.61 26.84
C VAL A 705 -10.96 25.33 26.05
N ASP A 706 -10.10 26.06 26.77
CA ASP A 706 -8.95 26.80 26.25
C ASP A 706 -7.61 26.06 26.42
N ASN A 707 -7.55 25.11 27.35
CA ASN A 707 -6.36 24.32 27.67
C ASN A 707 -6.16 23.07 26.77
N ALA A 708 -6.85 22.96 25.63
CA ALA A 708 -6.77 21.81 24.73
C ALA A 708 -6.18 22.15 23.35
N GLU A 709 -5.30 21.28 22.85
CA GLU A 709 -4.65 21.38 21.55
C GLU A 709 -4.83 20.07 20.77
N PHE A 710 -5.26 20.13 19.50
CA PHE A 710 -5.53 18.93 18.68
C PHE A 710 -4.65 18.88 17.43
N LEU A 711 -3.77 17.88 17.37
CA LEU A 711 -2.76 17.72 16.33
C LEU A 711 -3.21 16.74 15.25
N CYS A 712 -3.34 17.22 14.02
CA CYS A 712 -3.65 16.40 12.85
C CYS A 712 -2.41 15.63 12.36
N GLY A 713 -2.42 14.31 12.51
CA GLY A 713 -1.38 13.44 11.97
C GLY A 713 -1.44 12.01 12.48
N LYS A 714 -0.66 11.14 11.82
CA LYS A 714 -0.44 9.77 12.29
C LYS A 714 0.30 9.79 13.64
N ALA A 715 -0.22 9.08 14.64
CA ALA A 715 0.36 9.05 15.99
C ALA A 715 1.83 8.60 15.98
N GLU A 716 2.22 7.66 15.10
CA GLU A 716 3.62 7.23 14.91
C GLU A 716 4.57 8.29 14.33
N THR A 717 4.04 9.45 13.94
CA THR A 717 4.80 10.60 13.39
C THR A 717 4.75 11.80 14.33
N VAL A 718 3.64 12.02 15.02
CA VAL A 718 3.45 13.13 15.97
C VAL A 718 4.14 12.83 17.30
N LEU A 719 3.88 11.68 17.91
CA LEU A 719 4.33 11.39 19.28
C LEU A 719 5.87 11.35 19.45
N PRO A 720 6.68 10.81 18.50
CA PRO A 720 8.14 10.88 18.61
C PRO A 720 8.73 12.30 18.59
N ARG A 721 7.95 13.32 18.18
CA ARG A 721 8.35 14.74 18.24
C ARG A 721 7.89 15.40 19.55
N LEU A 722 6.68 15.05 20.00
CA LEU A 722 6.06 15.60 21.21
C LEU A 722 6.70 15.06 22.50
N VAL A 723 7.13 13.80 22.54
CA VAL A 723 7.71 13.18 23.76
C VAL A 723 8.93 13.94 24.31
N PRO A 724 9.90 14.40 23.49
CA PRO A 724 10.96 15.31 23.93
C PRO A 724 10.47 16.60 24.63
N GLU A 725 9.40 17.22 24.13
CA GLU A 725 8.82 18.43 24.72
C GLU A 725 8.17 18.15 26.08
N LEU A 726 7.55 16.97 26.21
CA LEU A 726 6.93 16.49 27.45
C LEU A 726 7.94 16.07 28.55
N GLN A 727 9.23 15.94 28.26
CA GLN A 727 10.24 15.53 29.27
C GLN A 727 10.36 16.50 30.46
N ASN A 728 10.02 17.77 30.26
CA ASN A 728 10.04 18.80 31.32
C ASN A 728 8.66 18.98 31.98
N THR A 729 7.65 18.22 31.57
CA THR A 729 6.32 18.22 32.20
C THR A 729 6.35 17.35 33.45
N PRO A 730 5.87 17.81 34.62
CA PRO A 730 5.96 17.05 35.89
C PRO A 730 5.15 15.75 35.91
N GLU A 731 3.96 15.75 35.29
CA GLU A 731 3.07 14.60 35.25
C GLU A 731 2.39 14.51 33.87
N VAL A 732 2.51 13.35 33.23
CA VAL A 732 1.83 13.02 31.98
C VAL A 732 1.01 11.75 32.16
N VAL A 733 -0.26 11.79 31.75
CA VAL A 733 -1.14 10.62 31.67
C VAL A 733 -1.62 10.49 30.24
N ALA A 734 -1.55 9.29 29.68
CA ALA A 734 -2.03 9.01 28.33
C ALA A 734 -3.34 8.21 28.33
N VAL A 735 -4.24 8.54 27.42
CA VAL A 735 -5.39 7.72 27.05
C VAL A 735 -5.25 7.33 25.57
N VAL A 736 -5.55 6.08 25.23
CA VAL A 736 -5.53 5.58 23.85
C VAL A 736 -6.87 4.89 23.55
N ASP A 737 -7.58 5.29 22.48
CA ASP A 737 -8.76 4.56 21.94
C ASP A 737 -8.53 4.12 20.48
N PRO A 738 -7.60 3.18 20.23
CA PRO A 738 -7.27 2.76 18.88
C PRO A 738 -8.38 1.93 18.23
N ALA A 739 -8.52 2.11 16.91
CA ALA A 739 -9.30 1.21 16.07
C ALA A 739 -8.84 -0.26 16.21
N ARG A 740 -9.65 -1.22 15.74
CA ARG A 740 -9.45 -2.69 15.85
C ARG A 740 -8.11 -3.25 15.33
N LYS A 741 -7.23 -2.43 14.74
CA LYS A 741 -5.85 -2.73 14.36
C LYS A 741 -4.81 -2.45 15.47
N GLY A 742 -5.22 -1.91 16.63
CA GLY A 742 -4.31 -1.51 17.70
C GLY A 742 -3.42 -0.32 17.35
N LEU A 743 -2.43 -0.06 18.20
CA LEU A 743 -1.41 0.96 18.02
C LEU A 743 -0.25 0.45 17.16
N ASN A 744 0.37 1.37 16.42
CA ASN A 744 1.64 1.15 15.71
C ASN A 744 2.78 0.96 16.73
N PRO A 745 3.74 0.03 16.55
CA PRO A 745 4.87 -0.17 17.47
C PRO A 745 5.72 1.10 17.74
N LYS A 746 5.74 2.07 16.82
CA LYS A 746 6.37 3.38 17.07
C LYS A 746 5.64 4.22 18.12
N VAL A 747 4.32 4.03 18.28
CA VAL A 747 3.50 4.70 19.29
C VAL A 747 3.73 4.07 20.67
N THR A 748 3.71 2.74 20.77
CA THR A 748 4.03 2.06 22.05
C THR A 748 5.45 2.36 22.48
N GLY A 749 6.42 2.35 21.56
CA GLY A 749 7.79 2.80 21.81
C GLY A 749 7.90 4.26 22.27
N ALA A 750 7.15 5.19 21.67
CA ALA A 750 7.15 6.59 22.09
C ALA A 750 6.55 6.76 23.51
N ILE A 751 5.43 6.09 23.80
CA ILE A 751 4.79 6.08 25.13
C ILE A 751 5.76 5.54 26.18
N ARG A 752 6.39 4.38 25.93
CA ARG A 752 7.34 3.74 26.86
C ARG A 752 8.64 4.52 27.08
N ASN A 753 9.02 5.38 26.15
CA ASN A 753 10.22 6.24 26.23
C ASN A 753 9.93 7.66 26.77
N CYS A 754 8.72 7.95 27.25
CA CYS A 754 8.34 9.24 27.83
C CYS A 754 8.51 9.20 29.37
N PRO A 755 9.56 9.78 29.97
CA PRO A 755 9.88 9.56 31.39
C PRO A 755 8.81 10.09 32.36
N SER A 756 8.13 11.17 31.99
CA SER A 756 7.04 11.78 32.76
C SER A 756 5.70 11.03 32.66
N LEU A 757 5.60 10.01 31.80
CA LEU A 757 4.37 9.26 31.58
C LEU A 757 4.23 8.15 32.63
N ASN A 758 3.54 8.47 33.72
CA ASN A 758 3.40 7.57 34.88
C ASN A 758 2.18 6.61 34.75
N ARG A 759 1.22 6.90 33.87
CA ARG A 759 -0.01 6.12 33.69
C ARG A 759 -0.51 6.13 32.25
N LEU A 760 -1.05 4.98 31.82
CA LEU A 760 -1.71 4.77 30.54
C LEU A 760 -3.09 4.13 30.76
N VAL A 761 -4.14 4.71 30.20
CA VAL A 761 -5.48 4.11 30.10
C VAL A 761 -5.69 3.65 28.66
N TYR A 762 -5.87 2.34 28.45
CA TYR A 762 -6.08 1.76 27.12
C TYR A 762 -7.54 1.32 26.94
N VAL A 763 -8.26 2.03 26.08
CA VAL A 763 -9.62 1.67 25.64
C VAL A 763 -9.51 0.64 24.50
N SER A 764 -10.30 -0.44 24.54
CA SER A 764 -10.29 -1.42 23.45
C SER A 764 -11.65 -2.06 23.23
N CYS A 765 -12.18 -1.90 22.00
CA CYS A 765 -13.33 -2.66 21.51
C CYS A 765 -12.99 -4.11 21.10
N LYS A 766 -11.72 -4.56 21.22
CA LYS A 766 -11.27 -5.92 20.87
C LYS A 766 -10.02 -6.34 21.68
N PRO A 767 -10.17 -6.81 22.93
CA PRO A 767 -9.05 -7.17 23.82
C PRO A 767 -8.29 -8.47 23.45
N ARG A 768 -8.36 -8.92 22.18
CA ARG A 768 -7.64 -10.09 21.64
C ARG A 768 -7.11 -9.78 20.23
N GLY A 769 -5.89 -10.22 19.92
CA GLY A 769 -5.17 -9.83 18.70
C GLY A 769 -4.30 -8.60 18.96
N GLU A 770 -4.39 -7.58 18.10
CA GLU A 770 -3.49 -6.41 18.09
C GLU A 770 -3.35 -5.68 19.44
N THR A 771 -4.46 -5.41 20.15
CA THR A 771 -4.39 -4.82 21.51
C THR A 771 -3.56 -5.69 22.47
N MET A 772 -3.68 -7.02 22.38
CA MET A 772 -2.88 -7.95 23.19
C MET A 772 -1.41 -7.99 22.76
N ARG A 773 -1.06 -7.58 21.53
CA ARG A 773 0.33 -7.35 21.13
C ARG A 773 0.86 -6.08 21.79
N ASN A 774 0.10 -4.98 21.72
CA ASN A 774 0.49 -3.70 22.33
C ASN A 774 0.66 -3.72 23.85
N PHE A 775 0.08 -4.69 24.55
CA PHE A 775 0.28 -4.91 25.99
C PHE A 775 1.54 -5.71 26.33
N ILE A 776 2.21 -6.30 25.33
CA ILE A 776 3.46 -7.07 25.47
C ILE A 776 4.66 -6.27 24.93
N GLU A 777 4.42 -5.44 23.90
CA GLU A 777 5.35 -4.45 23.32
C GLU A 777 5.73 -3.31 24.29
#